data_AF-A0A9X2JIZ8-F1
#
_entry.id   AF-A0A9X2JIZ8-F1
#
_cell.length_a   1.000
_cell.length_b   1.000
_cell.length_c   1.000
_cell.angle_alpha   90.00
_cell.angle_beta   90.00
_cell.angle_gamma   90.00
#
_symmetry.space_group_name_H-M   'P 1'
#
loop_
_entity.id
_entity.type
_entity.pdbx_description
1 polymer ?
#
loop_
_entity_poly.entity_id
_entity_poly.type
_entity_poly.pdbx_seq_one_letter_code
_entity_poly.pdbx_strand_id
1 'polypeptide(L)'
;MRSSAQEAKNIFLEAIEIESPKERGMFLDGACRGDGRLREQVVALLDAFAEPNSMLDGDGLIAERETNLPDAVGTSIGRYDVKELIGEGGMGLVYLADQAEPIRRQVALKVIRPGMASKEVVARFEAERQALAMMDHPNIAHVFDGGVTESGQPYFAMELVNGVPITQYCDSCRLDTRDRLGLFVNVCQAVQHAHQKGVIHRDLKPSNILIAIQDGRPTPKIIDFGVAKAIGTRLTDQTLRTRYAQLIGTPMYMSPEQAELRPIDVDTRSDVYSLGVLLYELLTGATPFSRERLENASFDDLRRIIREEEPPRPSTQVNTLAADASSTLNETHRIAPRQLAHQLRGELDWIVMKALDKDRTRRYASAGELADDVEHYLSDEPVQAKPASVLYQISKFTRRHRALVATTSALLLAVAAGLGAVAGFWIAERRLAEIEQGREANEVLLGFYQSMFDAPHGQETTSGERSVRDLLDGLSGSLKERAQGRPHVEIELHRIVARMYQEIGEPNAAYEHQLRALQLAESEIGYGEYDEKYADLLVDLASQTEWNDKPDTFDFQATKLRAEKAVQIYEYLGVETEAAADAYFHLSWFHDPMEPLKVQELRRRAMKIADKVAPPGGSQRQIFARIDMALSLSHMDVNDHQEAIDLMEEGVAISRRIHSSTDPMAATTLRYQGEILLHAGDIQGAINSYREGWEYYQAAGYDNEERSHGCALALAEALHCAGQYNEANETLQDLGAICRKHEAWKSLGNCWLVRGWCELHRDNYPDAHQCFLEAVKAAHDEPGDDTELDFLSEFYVARSLDLWGRTAEAQSAYQELQPLSSHWSELEGIAPFAQHLHALAVVHGSPGDTDALESALAAAERGLEFSKIAIDAPHRFRTSQLCLAKAIALDAVGRSEEAIDVLKSGLGILQRPFPSPVGAGAMRYHYRDPPKSRRDLELTLAHMLVKQGRFDDAERVFEDGIAFRKKFTEVEFPAKKLQVALAELRYGEFQVEHGRFIDAEEHLRQAYDELCSNPEAAKPTVQRAARQLVTVYDEIDRPTEVARWREVLEQMNESVDENAEPDEDAPSDSSEAA
;
A
#
# COMPACT_ATOMS: atom_id res chain seq x y z
N MET A 1 -54.82 -36.13 -10.58
CA MET A 1 -53.48 -36.73 -10.35
C MET A 1 -52.46 -35.75 -9.76
N ARG A 2 -52.42 -34.46 -10.15
CA ARG A 2 -51.46 -33.49 -9.56
C ARG A 2 -51.68 -33.16 -8.06
N SER A 3 -52.88 -33.33 -7.50
CA SER A 3 -53.12 -33.02 -6.07
C SER A 3 -52.62 -34.12 -5.13
N SER A 4 -52.79 -35.41 -5.44
CA SER A 4 -52.46 -36.49 -4.49
C SER A 4 -50.95 -36.69 -4.30
N ALA A 5 -50.12 -36.40 -5.31
CA ALA A 5 -48.66 -36.50 -5.18
C ALA A 5 -48.08 -35.39 -4.28
N GLN A 6 -48.67 -34.19 -4.33
CA GLN A 6 -48.28 -33.09 -3.45
C GLN A 6 -48.72 -33.35 -2.01
N GLU A 7 -49.90 -33.94 -1.83
CA GLU A 7 -50.46 -34.32 -0.53
C GLU A 7 -49.63 -35.45 0.12
N ALA A 8 -49.21 -36.45 -0.66
CA ALA A 8 -48.29 -37.50 -0.20
C ALA A 8 -46.94 -36.92 0.25
N LYS A 9 -46.39 -35.96 -0.51
CA LYS A 9 -45.11 -35.32 -0.18
C LYS A 9 -45.18 -34.53 1.13
N ASN A 10 -46.28 -33.83 1.38
CA ASN A 10 -46.45 -33.06 2.62
C ASN A 10 -46.57 -34.00 3.83
N ILE A 11 -47.38 -35.08 3.72
CA ILE A 11 -47.52 -36.07 4.80
C ILE A 11 -46.19 -36.81 5.05
N PHE A 12 -45.40 -37.07 4.01
CA PHE A 12 -44.05 -37.64 4.15
C PHE A 12 -43.11 -36.74 4.95
N LEU A 13 -43.09 -35.43 4.66
CA LEU A 13 -42.20 -34.46 5.34
C LEU A 13 -42.53 -34.34 6.84
N GLU A 14 -43.80 -34.41 7.21
CA GLU A 14 -44.20 -34.44 8.63
C GLU A 14 -43.89 -35.81 9.28
N ALA A 15 -44.00 -36.91 8.53
CA ALA A 15 -43.77 -38.25 9.04
C ALA A 15 -42.28 -38.54 9.35
N ILE A 16 -41.32 -37.93 8.63
CA ILE A 16 -39.88 -38.12 8.89
C ILE A 16 -39.42 -37.47 10.19
N GLU A 17 -40.13 -36.46 10.69
CA GLU A 17 -39.82 -35.78 11.95
C GLU A 17 -40.26 -36.59 13.19
N ILE A 18 -41.10 -37.63 13.01
CA ILE A 18 -41.58 -38.47 14.11
C ILE A 18 -40.66 -39.67 14.30
N GLU A 19 -39.80 -39.68 15.31
CA GLU A 19 -38.76 -40.70 15.51
C GLU A 19 -39.31 -42.11 15.83
N SER A 20 -40.43 -42.21 16.56
CA SER A 20 -41.02 -43.50 16.97
C SER A 20 -41.77 -44.18 15.81
N PRO A 21 -41.37 -45.39 15.36
CA PRO A 21 -42.03 -46.08 14.26
C PRO A 21 -43.51 -46.38 14.52
N LYS A 22 -43.87 -46.60 15.79
CA LYS A 22 -45.24 -46.90 16.20
C LYS A 22 -46.13 -45.65 16.15
N GLU A 23 -45.59 -44.50 16.56
CA GLU A 23 -46.32 -43.21 16.49
C GLU A 23 -46.40 -42.69 15.05
N ARG A 24 -45.33 -42.86 14.26
CA ARG A 24 -45.34 -42.57 12.82
C ARG A 24 -46.39 -43.40 12.08
N GLY A 25 -46.52 -44.68 12.42
CA GLY A 25 -47.58 -45.55 11.88
C GLY A 25 -49.00 -45.02 12.18
N MET A 26 -49.26 -44.61 13.43
CA MET A 26 -50.55 -44.02 13.85
C MET A 26 -50.81 -42.66 13.20
N PHE A 27 -49.78 -41.83 13.03
CA PHE A 27 -49.86 -40.57 12.30
C PHE A 27 -50.25 -40.80 10.84
N LEU A 28 -49.60 -41.74 10.15
CA LEU A 28 -49.94 -42.07 8.76
C LEU A 28 -51.36 -42.61 8.61
N ASP A 29 -51.84 -43.41 9.56
CA ASP A 29 -53.23 -43.88 9.61
C ASP A 29 -54.23 -42.71 9.67
N GLY A 30 -53.94 -41.70 10.50
CA GLY A 30 -54.77 -40.51 10.64
C GLY A 30 -54.65 -39.54 9.46
N ALA A 31 -53.43 -39.22 9.04
CA ALA A 31 -53.12 -38.24 7.99
C ALA A 31 -53.58 -38.71 6.61
N CYS A 32 -53.50 -40.01 6.33
CA CYS A 32 -53.99 -40.58 5.07
C CYS A 32 -55.51 -40.83 5.09
N ARG A 33 -56.20 -40.64 6.23
CA ARG A 33 -57.66 -40.73 6.40
C ARG A 33 -58.30 -42.00 5.80
N GLY A 34 -57.59 -43.12 5.85
CA GLY A 34 -58.05 -44.40 5.29
C GLY A 34 -57.86 -44.58 3.78
N ASP A 35 -57.21 -43.63 3.07
CA ASP A 35 -56.80 -43.81 1.69
C ASP A 35 -55.54 -44.69 1.62
N GLY A 36 -55.75 -45.97 1.36
CA GLY A 36 -54.67 -46.97 1.29
C GLY A 36 -53.64 -46.67 0.19
N ARG A 37 -54.04 -46.02 -0.91
CA ARG A 37 -53.14 -45.72 -2.02
C ARG A 37 -52.26 -44.52 -1.73
N LEU A 38 -52.79 -43.52 -1.03
CA LEU A 38 -52.00 -42.40 -0.52
C LEU A 38 -51.03 -42.87 0.56
N ARG A 39 -51.48 -43.75 1.46
CA ARG A 39 -50.61 -44.34 2.49
C ARG A 39 -49.48 -45.16 1.89
N GLU A 40 -49.75 -45.99 0.90
CA GLU A 40 -48.70 -46.76 0.18
C GLU A 40 -47.67 -45.82 -0.47
N GLN A 41 -48.10 -44.70 -1.05
CA GLN A 41 -47.19 -43.71 -1.63
C GLN A 41 -46.29 -43.05 -0.59
N VAL A 42 -46.84 -42.70 0.59
CA VAL A 42 -46.05 -42.11 1.68
C VAL A 42 -45.10 -43.13 2.30
N VAL A 43 -45.55 -44.38 2.50
CA VAL A 43 -44.71 -45.46 3.03
C VAL A 43 -43.56 -45.79 2.07
N ALA A 44 -43.81 -45.83 0.75
CA ALA A 44 -42.75 -46.02 -0.24
C ALA A 44 -41.68 -44.90 -0.20
N LEU A 45 -42.09 -43.65 0.09
CA LEU A 45 -41.16 -42.54 0.28
C LEU A 45 -40.36 -42.66 1.58
N LEU A 46 -40.98 -43.14 2.67
CA LEU A 46 -40.31 -43.39 3.95
C LEU A 46 -39.31 -44.54 3.88
N ASP A 47 -39.64 -45.61 3.15
CA ASP A 47 -38.76 -46.76 2.96
C ASP A 47 -37.55 -46.38 2.09
N ALA A 48 -37.77 -45.58 1.04
CA ALA A 48 -36.67 -45.01 0.24
C ALA A 48 -35.76 -44.07 1.04
N PHE A 49 -36.28 -43.43 2.10
CA PHE A 49 -35.50 -42.58 3.00
C PHE A 49 -34.70 -43.37 4.05
N ALA A 50 -35.12 -44.58 4.40
CA ALA A 50 -34.52 -45.36 5.49
C ALA A 50 -33.29 -46.20 5.11
N GLU A 51 -32.88 -46.25 3.83
CA GLU A 51 -31.72 -47.06 3.40
C GLU A 51 -30.37 -46.32 3.59
N PRO A 52 -29.36 -46.92 4.29
CA PRO A 52 -28.12 -46.22 4.68
C PRO A 52 -27.09 -45.94 3.57
N ASN A 53 -27.45 -45.99 2.29
CA ASN A 53 -26.53 -45.68 1.18
C ASN A 53 -27.20 -44.94 0.02
N SER A 54 -28.33 -44.28 0.25
CA SER A 54 -28.95 -43.41 -0.74
C SER A 54 -28.32 -42.01 -0.70
N MET A 55 -27.18 -41.86 -1.37
CA MET A 55 -26.79 -40.56 -1.92
C MET A 55 -27.96 -40.02 -2.75
N LEU A 56 -28.44 -38.82 -2.37
CA LEU A 56 -29.37 -38.01 -3.15
C LEU A 56 -28.68 -37.47 -4.42
N ASP A 57 -28.28 -38.37 -5.31
CA ASP A 57 -27.91 -38.06 -6.68
C ASP A 57 -29.05 -38.50 -7.60
N GLY A 58 -29.96 -37.57 -7.85
CA GLY A 58 -30.52 -37.20 -9.16
C GLY A 58 -31.10 -38.22 -10.15
N ASP A 59 -30.92 -39.54 -9.99
CA ASP A 59 -31.34 -40.57 -10.93
C ASP A 59 -32.53 -41.35 -10.36
N GLY A 60 -33.73 -40.80 -10.55
CA GLY A 60 -34.95 -41.49 -10.11
C GLY A 60 -36.27 -41.00 -10.70
N LEU A 61 -36.30 -39.88 -11.42
CA LEU A 61 -37.52 -39.36 -12.06
C LEU A 61 -37.34 -39.00 -13.54
N ILE A 62 -36.29 -39.52 -14.18
CA ILE A 62 -36.16 -39.53 -15.66
C ILE A 62 -36.00 -40.97 -16.21
N ALA A 63 -36.15 -41.99 -15.36
CA ALA A 63 -36.29 -43.38 -15.79
C ALA A 63 -37.73 -43.67 -16.30
N GLU A 64 -38.18 -42.87 -17.28
CA GLU A 64 -39.23 -43.26 -18.24
C GLU A 64 -39.15 -42.44 -19.54
N ARG A 65 -37.95 -41.93 -19.88
CA ARG A 65 -37.63 -41.42 -21.22
C ARG A 65 -36.22 -41.83 -21.66
N GLU A 66 -35.80 -43.04 -21.28
CA GLU A 66 -34.88 -43.77 -22.16
C GLU A 66 -35.64 -44.16 -23.43
N THR A 67 -34.95 -43.99 -24.56
CA THR A 67 -35.33 -44.41 -25.92
C THR A 67 -36.43 -43.59 -26.60
N ASN A 68 -36.03 -42.43 -27.13
CA ASN A 68 -36.25 -42.06 -28.54
C ASN A 68 -35.43 -40.80 -28.87
N LEU A 69 -34.10 -40.87 -28.76
CA LEU A 69 -33.29 -40.25 -29.79
C LEU A 69 -33.35 -41.27 -30.93
N PRO A 70 -33.87 -40.91 -32.12
CA PRO A 70 -33.82 -41.84 -33.23
C PRO A 70 -32.35 -42.19 -33.45
N ASP A 71 -32.08 -43.41 -33.90
CA ASP A 71 -30.99 -43.64 -34.85
C ASP A 71 -31.19 -42.59 -35.97
N ALA A 72 -30.66 -41.38 -35.76
CA ALA A 72 -30.85 -40.27 -36.70
C ALA A 72 -30.11 -40.59 -37.99
N VAL A 73 -29.10 -41.47 -37.91
CA VAL A 73 -28.43 -42.13 -39.02
C VAL A 73 -29.46 -42.81 -39.94
N GLY A 74 -29.60 -42.29 -41.16
CA GLY A 74 -30.59 -42.74 -42.13
C GLY A 74 -31.91 -41.96 -42.14
N THR A 75 -32.06 -40.94 -41.28
CA THR A 75 -33.21 -40.02 -41.25
C THR A 75 -32.83 -38.62 -41.76
N SER A 76 -33.82 -37.81 -42.13
CA SER A 76 -33.62 -36.43 -42.61
C SER A 76 -34.00 -35.42 -41.53
N ILE A 77 -33.10 -34.49 -41.20
CA ILE A 77 -33.38 -33.32 -40.36
C ILE A 77 -33.53 -32.11 -41.28
N GLY A 78 -34.77 -31.69 -41.55
CA GLY A 78 -35.06 -30.64 -42.51
C GLY A 78 -34.58 -31.02 -43.92
N ARG A 79 -33.50 -30.39 -44.39
CA ARG A 79 -32.90 -30.61 -45.72
C ARG A 79 -31.62 -31.46 -45.71
N TYR A 80 -31.28 -32.02 -44.54
CA TYR A 80 -30.03 -32.71 -44.28
C TYR A 80 -30.27 -34.19 -44.04
N ASP A 81 -29.75 -35.05 -44.92
CA ASP A 81 -29.80 -36.49 -44.79
C ASP A 81 -28.64 -36.98 -43.92
N VAL A 82 -28.95 -37.39 -42.69
CA VAL A 82 -27.96 -37.76 -41.67
C VAL A 82 -27.34 -39.13 -42.00
N LYS A 83 -26.01 -39.21 -42.04
CA LYS A 83 -25.25 -40.40 -42.46
C LYS A 83 -24.63 -41.16 -41.31
N GLU A 84 -23.89 -40.48 -40.44
CA GLU A 84 -23.18 -41.11 -39.32
C GLU A 84 -22.94 -40.08 -38.21
N LEU A 85 -22.76 -40.56 -36.99
CA LEU A 85 -22.37 -39.73 -35.85
C LEU A 85 -20.85 -39.53 -35.89
N ILE A 86 -20.39 -38.28 -36.00
CA ILE A 86 -18.96 -37.93 -36.09
C ILE A 86 -18.40 -37.32 -34.80
N GLY A 87 -19.27 -36.97 -33.84
CA GLY A 87 -18.83 -36.52 -32.52
C GLY A 87 -19.95 -36.45 -31.50
N GLU A 88 -19.66 -36.79 -30.25
CA GLU A 88 -20.56 -36.62 -29.11
C GLU A 88 -19.87 -35.74 -28.07
N GLY A 89 -20.57 -34.68 -27.62
CA GLY A 89 -20.08 -33.79 -26.58
C GLY A 89 -21.16 -33.42 -25.57
N GLY A 90 -20.77 -32.75 -24.49
CA GLY A 90 -21.68 -32.36 -23.39
C GLY A 90 -22.86 -31.47 -23.80
N MET A 91 -22.80 -30.83 -24.98
CA MET A 91 -23.83 -29.91 -25.46
C MET A 91 -24.70 -30.47 -26.60
N GLY A 92 -24.35 -31.62 -27.19
CA GLY A 92 -25.04 -32.09 -28.40
C GLY A 92 -24.34 -33.25 -29.10
N LEU A 93 -25.00 -33.71 -30.18
CA LEU A 93 -24.51 -34.76 -31.08
C LEU A 93 -24.18 -34.11 -32.42
N VAL A 94 -23.02 -34.44 -32.99
CA VAL A 94 -22.56 -33.93 -34.29
C VAL A 94 -22.58 -35.08 -35.29
N TYR A 95 -23.33 -34.91 -36.37
CA TYR A 95 -23.48 -35.91 -37.41
C TYR A 95 -22.86 -35.44 -38.74
N LEU A 96 -22.35 -36.36 -39.53
CA LEU A 96 -22.14 -36.14 -40.96
C LEU A 96 -23.49 -36.19 -41.67
N ALA A 97 -23.81 -35.19 -42.48
CA ALA A 97 -25.06 -35.18 -43.25
C ALA A 97 -24.84 -34.66 -44.69
N ASP A 98 -25.65 -35.15 -45.64
CA ASP A 98 -25.70 -34.62 -47.00
C ASP A 98 -26.81 -33.57 -47.11
N GLN A 99 -26.48 -32.37 -47.57
CA GLN A 99 -27.46 -31.38 -48.01
C GLN A 99 -27.77 -31.62 -49.49
N ALA A 100 -29.06 -31.77 -49.86
CA ALA A 100 -29.45 -32.02 -51.25
C ALA A 100 -29.81 -30.75 -52.05
N GLU A 101 -30.39 -29.73 -51.39
CA GLU A 101 -30.84 -28.46 -52.01
C GLU A 101 -30.58 -27.24 -51.10
N PRO A 102 -30.34 -26.03 -51.65
CA PRO A 102 -30.18 -25.69 -53.07
C PRO A 102 -28.80 -26.05 -53.64
N ILE A 103 -27.84 -26.43 -52.78
CA ILE A 103 -26.48 -26.82 -53.16
C ILE A 103 -26.20 -28.19 -52.53
N ARG A 104 -25.65 -29.11 -53.32
CA ARG A 104 -25.23 -30.42 -52.84
C ARG A 104 -23.88 -30.34 -52.14
N ARG A 105 -23.82 -30.72 -50.86
CA ARG A 105 -22.57 -30.77 -50.07
C ARG A 105 -22.71 -31.66 -48.84
N GLN A 106 -21.59 -32.11 -48.32
CA GLN A 106 -21.49 -32.69 -46.99
C GLN A 106 -21.33 -31.59 -45.94
N VAL A 107 -22.01 -31.76 -44.81
CA VAL A 107 -21.97 -30.83 -43.67
C VAL A 107 -21.78 -31.60 -42.36
N ALA A 108 -21.21 -30.92 -41.38
CA ALA A 108 -21.31 -31.33 -39.99
C ALA A 108 -22.61 -30.74 -39.41
N LEU A 109 -23.52 -31.59 -38.95
CA LEU A 109 -24.82 -31.23 -38.40
C LEU A 109 -24.82 -31.44 -36.88
N LYS A 110 -24.72 -30.35 -36.12
CA LYS A 110 -24.71 -30.36 -34.65
C LYS A 110 -26.13 -30.15 -34.13
N VAL A 111 -26.67 -31.15 -33.43
CA VAL A 111 -28.00 -31.14 -32.80
C VAL A 111 -27.87 -30.99 -31.28
N ILE A 112 -28.57 -30.02 -30.70
CA ILE A 112 -28.49 -29.70 -29.27
C ILE A 112 -29.43 -30.61 -28.46
N ARG A 113 -28.96 -31.16 -27.31
CA ARG A 113 -29.75 -32.11 -26.48
C ARG A 113 -31.02 -31.46 -25.89
N PRO A 114 -32.14 -32.21 -25.73
CA PRO A 114 -33.38 -31.69 -25.16
C PRO A 114 -33.30 -31.46 -23.65
N GLY A 115 -33.73 -30.29 -23.17
CA GLY A 115 -33.71 -29.90 -21.74
C GLY A 115 -33.31 -28.44 -21.49
N MET A 116 -32.76 -27.76 -22.50
CA MET A 116 -32.34 -26.34 -22.46
C MET A 116 -33.34 -25.36 -23.10
N ALA A 117 -34.51 -25.81 -23.59
CA ALA A 117 -35.39 -24.98 -24.45
C ALA A 117 -36.46 -24.19 -23.67
N SER A 118 -36.08 -23.10 -22.98
CA SER A 118 -37.04 -22.05 -22.59
C SER A 118 -37.27 -21.08 -23.78
N LYS A 119 -38.40 -20.36 -23.81
CA LYS A 119 -38.67 -19.39 -24.90
C LYS A 119 -37.60 -18.28 -25.01
N GLU A 120 -36.94 -17.94 -23.90
CA GLU A 120 -35.84 -16.97 -23.85
C GLU A 120 -34.52 -17.54 -24.42
N VAL A 121 -34.34 -18.85 -24.29
CA VAL A 121 -33.20 -19.58 -24.89
C VAL A 121 -33.26 -19.55 -26.41
N VAL A 122 -34.44 -19.80 -26.97
CA VAL A 122 -34.65 -19.81 -28.42
C VAL A 122 -34.42 -18.42 -29.03
N ALA A 123 -34.85 -17.35 -28.34
CA ALA A 123 -34.62 -15.98 -28.81
C ALA A 123 -33.12 -15.57 -28.80
N ARG A 124 -32.35 -16.00 -27.79
CA ARG A 124 -30.89 -15.79 -27.76
C ARG A 124 -30.15 -16.64 -28.81
N PHE A 125 -30.61 -17.88 -29.01
CA PHE A 125 -30.10 -18.77 -30.06
C PHE A 125 -30.27 -18.14 -31.45
N GLU A 126 -31.42 -17.52 -31.73
CA GLU A 126 -31.65 -16.82 -33.00
C GLU A 126 -30.72 -15.61 -33.21
N ALA A 127 -30.42 -14.86 -32.15
CA ALA A 127 -29.49 -13.71 -32.20
C ALA A 127 -28.05 -14.15 -32.45
N GLU A 128 -27.58 -15.23 -31.80
CA GLU A 128 -26.22 -15.76 -32.01
C GLU A 128 -26.07 -16.45 -33.36
N ARG A 129 -27.11 -17.14 -33.84
CA ARG A 129 -27.14 -17.72 -35.20
C ARG A 129 -26.85 -16.65 -36.26
N GLN A 130 -27.39 -15.45 -36.09
CA GLN A 130 -27.17 -14.35 -37.02
C GLN A 130 -25.73 -13.80 -36.94
N ALA A 131 -25.12 -13.77 -35.76
CA ALA A 131 -23.72 -13.37 -35.60
C ALA A 131 -22.75 -14.39 -36.22
N LEU A 132 -22.99 -15.69 -36.01
CA LEU A 132 -22.17 -16.78 -36.57
C LEU A 132 -22.28 -16.88 -38.10
N ALA A 133 -23.47 -16.61 -38.65
CA ALA A 133 -23.69 -16.59 -40.11
C ALA A 133 -22.95 -15.43 -40.82
N MET A 134 -22.52 -14.40 -40.09
CA MET A 134 -21.73 -13.29 -40.62
C MET A 134 -20.21 -13.50 -40.48
N MET A 135 -19.76 -14.64 -39.96
CA MET A 135 -18.34 -14.96 -39.80
C MET A 135 -17.77 -15.49 -41.12
N ASP A 136 -16.85 -14.71 -41.70
CA ASP A 136 -16.12 -15.07 -42.91
C ASP A 136 -14.62 -14.95 -42.65
N HIS A 137 -14.00 -16.07 -42.29
CA HIS A 137 -12.57 -16.13 -41.99
C HIS A 137 -12.01 -17.52 -42.35
N PRO A 138 -10.83 -17.62 -43.01
CA PRO A 138 -10.28 -18.90 -43.46
C PRO A 138 -10.02 -19.90 -42.31
N ASN A 139 -9.73 -19.39 -41.11
CA ASN A 139 -9.45 -20.17 -39.90
C ASN A 139 -10.68 -20.39 -38.98
N ILE A 140 -11.89 -20.09 -39.44
CA ILE A 140 -13.14 -20.36 -38.73
C ILE A 140 -14.00 -21.25 -39.63
N ALA A 141 -14.57 -22.33 -39.08
CA ALA A 141 -15.47 -23.19 -39.82
C ALA A 141 -16.76 -22.41 -40.16
N HIS A 142 -17.14 -22.41 -41.43
CA HIS A 142 -18.32 -21.66 -41.86
C HIS A 142 -19.61 -22.31 -41.34
N VAL A 143 -20.49 -21.51 -40.74
CA VAL A 143 -21.86 -21.92 -40.42
C VAL A 143 -22.74 -21.66 -41.64
N PHE A 144 -23.27 -22.72 -42.24
CA PHE A 144 -24.05 -22.64 -43.46
C PHE A 144 -25.53 -22.39 -43.21
N ASP A 145 -26.07 -22.95 -42.14
CA ASP A 145 -27.49 -22.89 -41.80
C ASP A 145 -27.69 -23.20 -40.31
N GLY A 146 -28.84 -22.81 -39.78
CA GLY A 146 -29.25 -23.16 -38.43
C GLY A 146 -30.75 -23.03 -38.29
N GLY A 147 -31.36 -23.98 -37.59
CA GLY A 147 -32.81 -24.08 -37.47
C GLY A 147 -33.23 -24.88 -36.24
N VAL A 148 -34.50 -25.24 -36.21
CA VAL A 148 -35.08 -26.06 -35.15
C VAL A 148 -35.70 -27.30 -35.80
N THR A 149 -35.46 -28.48 -35.23
CA THR A 149 -36.08 -29.73 -35.68
C THR A 149 -37.60 -29.71 -35.43
N GLU A 150 -38.34 -30.63 -36.04
CA GLU A 150 -39.79 -30.80 -35.77
C GLU A 150 -40.08 -31.09 -34.29
N SER A 151 -39.10 -31.68 -33.57
CA SER A 151 -39.16 -31.94 -32.13
C SER A 151 -38.77 -30.75 -31.26
N GLY A 152 -38.50 -29.58 -31.85
CA GLY A 152 -38.17 -28.35 -31.11
C GLY A 152 -36.70 -28.22 -30.70
N GLN A 153 -35.80 -29.06 -31.21
CA GLN A 153 -34.37 -29.03 -30.88
C GLN A 153 -33.61 -28.11 -31.84
N PRO A 154 -32.82 -27.15 -31.35
CA PRO A 154 -31.97 -26.35 -32.22
C PRO A 154 -30.86 -27.19 -32.88
N TYR A 155 -30.50 -26.85 -34.12
CA TYR A 155 -29.38 -27.45 -34.83
C TYR A 155 -28.59 -26.40 -35.64
N PHE A 156 -27.32 -26.70 -35.88
CA PHE A 156 -26.44 -25.97 -36.80
C PHE A 156 -25.90 -26.90 -37.87
N ALA A 157 -25.91 -26.46 -39.13
CA ALA A 157 -25.19 -27.08 -40.23
C ALA A 157 -23.95 -26.24 -40.53
N MET A 158 -22.78 -26.85 -40.39
CA MET A 158 -21.48 -26.18 -40.52
C MET A 158 -20.55 -26.94 -41.48
N GLU A 159 -19.46 -26.27 -41.86
CA GLU A 159 -18.38 -26.84 -42.64
C GLU A 159 -17.87 -28.14 -41.98
N LEU A 160 -17.82 -29.22 -42.75
CA LEU A 160 -17.18 -30.46 -42.32
C LEU A 160 -15.66 -30.29 -42.43
N VAL A 161 -14.99 -30.12 -41.29
CA VAL A 161 -13.54 -29.97 -41.24
C VAL A 161 -12.87 -31.32 -41.01
N ASN A 162 -12.23 -31.85 -42.06
CA ASN A 162 -11.42 -33.06 -41.97
C ASN A 162 -10.01 -32.70 -41.45
N GLY A 163 -9.89 -32.60 -40.13
CA GLY A 163 -8.62 -32.24 -39.47
C GLY A 163 -8.41 -32.97 -38.16
N VAL A 164 -7.23 -32.78 -37.57
CA VAL A 164 -6.86 -33.32 -36.26
C VAL A 164 -6.66 -32.19 -35.25
N PRO A 165 -6.93 -32.36 -33.95
CA PRO A 165 -6.70 -31.33 -32.94
C PRO A 165 -5.29 -30.73 -32.98
N ILE A 166 -5.17 -29.42 -32.73
CA ILE A 166 -3.91 -28.68 -32.87
C ILE A 166 -2.75 -29.26 -32.05
N THR A 167 -3.00 -29.69 -30.82
CA THR A 167 -1.96 -30.31 -29.97
C THR A 167 -1.49 -31.64 -30.57
N GLN A 168 -2.43 -32.50 -30.97
CA GLN A 168 -2.13 -33.78 -31.63
C GLN A 168 -1.38 -33.60 -32.96
N TYR A 169 -1.73 -32.61 -33.77
CA TYR A 169 -1.01 -32.29 -35.00
C TYR A 169 0.43 -31.86 -34.73
N CYS A 170 0.62 -30.93 -33.79
CA CYS A 170 1.93 -30.42 -33.42
C CYS A 170 2.85 -31.54 -32.90
N ASP A 171 2.31 -32.46 -32.10
CA ASP A 171 3.08 -33.57 -31.52
C ASP A 171 3.37 -34.67 -32.54
N SER A 172 2.38 -35.07 -33.35
CA SER A 172 2.56 -36.09 -34.39
C SER A 172 3.53 -35.66 -35.50
N CYS A 173 3.50 -34.39 -35.89
CA CYS A 173 4.46 -33.80 -36.84
C CYS A 173 5.79 -33.36 -36.19
N ARG A 174 5.88 -33.46 -34.85
CA ARG A 174 6.99 -32.97 -34.02
C ARG A 174 7.37 -31.54 -34.41
N LEU A 175 6.43 -30.60 -34.43
CA LEU A 175 6.73 -29.22 -34.80
C LEU A 175 7.65 -28.57 -33.77
N ASP A 176 8.54 -27.69 -34.25
CA ASP A 176 9.36 -26.87 -33.36
C ASP A 176 8.55 -25.71 -32.77
N THR A 177 9.14 -25.00 -31.80
CA THR A 177 8.48 -23.89 -31.11
C THR A 177 8.01 -22.80 -32.07
N ARG A 178 8.76 -22.50 -33.13
CA ARG A 178 8.40 -21.41 -34.06
C ARG A 178 7.23 -21.82 -34.95
N ASP A 179 7.22 -23.04 -35.44
CA ASP A 179 6.11 -23.59 -36.24
C ASP A 179 4.81 -23.66 -35.41
N ARG A 180 4.90 -24.07 -34.13
CA ARG A 180 3.77 -24.09 -33.19
C ARG A 180 3.19 -22.69 -32.96
N LEU A 181 4.06 -21.70 -32.73
CA LEU A 181 3.66 -20.30 -32.58
C LEU A 181 3.01 -19.74 -33.85
N GLY A 182 3.50 -20.12 -35.04
CA GLY A 182 2.88 -19.72 -36.31
C GLY A 182 1.45 -20.22 -36.47
N LEU A 183 1.16 -21.46 -36.06
CA LEU A 183 -0.22 -21.98 -36.03
C LEU A 183 -1.07 -21.26 -34.99
N PHE A 184 -0.50 -20.97 -33.81
CA PHE A 184 -1.18 -20.27 -32.73
C PHE A 184 -1.59 -18.84 -33.11
N VAL A 185 -0.73 -18.10 -33.81
CA VAL A 185 -1.04 -16.76 -34.32
C VAL A 185 -2.30 -16.76 -35.19
N ASN A 186 -2.42 -17.73 -36.12
CA ASN A 186 -3.62 -17.86 -36.96
C ASN A 186 -4.89 -18.15 -36.14
N VAL A 187 -4.77 -18.88 -35.03
CA VAL A 187 -5.88 -19.10 -34.09
C VAL A 187 -6.27 -17.80 -33.39
N CYS A 188 -5.31 -17.04 -32.88
CA CYS A 188 -5.56 -15.75 -32.25
C CYS A 188 -6.24 -14.75 -33.20
N GLN A 189 -5.79 -14.69 -34.46
CA GLN A 189 -6.39 -13.85 -35.50
C GLN A 189 -7.85 -14.26 -35.80
N ALA A 190 -8.14 -15.57 -35.82
CA ALA A 190 -9.50 -16.09 -35.97
C ALA A 190 -10.41 -15.70 -34.79
N VAL A 191 -9.91 -15.84 -33.56
CA VAL A 191 -10.66 -15.42 -32.36
C VAL A 191 -10.87 -13.91 -32.33
N GLN A 192 -9.85 -13.13 -32.69
CA GLN A 192 -9.96 -11.67 -32.79
C GLN A 192 -11.02 -11.25 -33.82
N HIS A 193 -11.08 -11.93 -34.97
CA HIS A 193 -12.13 -11.70 -35.96
C HIS A 193 -13.53 -11.96 -35.38
N ALA A 194 -13.69 -13.02 -34.58
CA ALA A 194 -14.94 -13.30 -33.87
C ALA A 194 -15.31 -12.19 -32.86
N HIS A 195 -14.33 -11.73 -32.07
CA HIS A 195 -14.51 -10.66 -31.09
C HIS A 195 -14.96 -9.34 -31.73
N GLN A 196 -14.40 -8.99 -32.90
CA GLN A 196 -14.81 -7.81 -33.67
C GLN A 196 -16.26 -7.87 -34.17
N LYS A 197 -16.81 -9.08 -34.30
CA LYS A 197 -18.23 -9.32 -34.64
C LYS A 197 -19.11 -9.50 -33.40
N GLY A 198 -18.58 -9.27 -32.20
CA GLY A 198 -19.30 -9.36 -30.93
C GLY A 198 -19.51 -10.79 -30.42
N VAL A 199 -18.82 -11.78 -30.98
CA VAL A 199 -18.93 -13.19 -30.58
C VAL A 199 -17.78 -13.56 -29.65
N ILE A 200 -18.09 -14.03 -28.43
CA ILE A 200 -17.11 -14.58 -27.47
C ILE A 200 -17.24 -16.10 -27.48
N HIS A 201 -16.13 -16.83 -27.59
CA HIS A 201 -16.13 -18.28 -27.76
C HIS A 201 -16.44 -19.06 -26.47
N ARG A 202 -15.85 -18.67 -25.32
CA ARG A 202 -16.13 -19.20 -23.96
C ARG A 202 -15.80 -20.69 -23.70
N ASP A 203 -15.21 -21.39 -24.67
CA ASP A 203 -14.86 -22.82 -24.58
C ASP A 203 -13.68 -23.16 -25.51
N LEU A 204 -12.71 -22.25 -25.62
CA LEU A 204 -11.51 -22.50 -26.43
C LEU A 204 -10.67 -23.60 -25.79
N LYS A 205 -10.42 -24.67 -26.55
CA LYS A 205 -9.64 -25.84 -26.15
C LYS A 205 -9.12 -26.57 -27.39
N PRO A 206 -8.09 -27.44 -27.27
CA PRO A 206 -7.48 -28.10 -28.42
C PRO A 206 -8.46 -28.86 -29.34
N SER A 207 -9.47 -29.52 -28.78
CA SER A 207 -10.45 -30.28 -29.58
C SER A 207 -11.40 -29.41 -30.41
N ASN A 208 -11.50 -28.11 -30.13
CA ASN A 208 -12.28 -27.15 -30.92
C ASN A 208 -11.43 -26.45 -32.00
N ILE A 209 -10.15 -26.80 -32.12
CA ILE A 209 -9.21 -26.22 -33.10
C ILE A 209 -8.58 -27.36 -33.89
N LEU A 210 -9.07 -27.59 -35.11
CA LEU A 210 -8.59 -28.65 -35.98
C LEU A 210 -7.58 -28.11 -37.00
N ILE A 211 -6.50 -28.85 -37.23
CA ILE A 211 -5.56 -28.60 -38.32
C ILE A 211 -6.01 -29.42 -39.53
N ALA A 212 -6.39 -28.73 -40.60
CA ALA A 212 -6.65 -29.31 -41.90
C ALA A 212 -5.51 -28.98 -42.87
N ILE A 213 -5.26 -29.85 -43.85
CA ILE A 213 -4.31 -29.58 -44.93
C ILE A 213 -5.07 -28.92 -46.08
N GLN A 214 -4.84 -27.62 -46.27
CA GLN A 214 -5.45 -26.83 -47.34
C GLN A 214 -4.34 -26.32 -48.26
N ASP A 215 -4.45 -26.58 -49.56
CA ASP A 215 -3.43 -26.23 -50.57
C ASP A 215 -2.00 -26.70 -50.20
N GLY A 216 -1.90 -27.87 -49.56
CA GLY A 216 -0.65 -28.47 -49.11
C GLY A 216 -0.05 -27.83 -47.85
N ARG A 217 -0.76 -26.94 -47.16
CA ARG A 217 -0.31 -26.27 -45.93
C ARG A 217 -1.22 -26.57 -44.73
N PRO A 218 -0.66 -26.74 -43.52
CA PRO A 218 -1.46 -26.89 -42.30
C PRO A 218 -2.15 -25.59 -41.96
N THR A 219 -3.47 -25.64 -41.87
CA THR A 219 -4.32 -24.48 -41.61
C THR A 219 -5.23 -24.79 -40.42
N PRO A 220 -5.16 -24.02 -39.31
CA PRO A 220 -6.07 -24.20 -38.19
C PRO A 220 -7.47 -23.73 -38.54
N LYS A 221 -8.49 -24.48 -38.12
CA LYS A 221 -9.90 -24.14 -38.23
C LYS A 221 -10.58 -24.32 -36.88
N ILE A 222 -11.15 -23.24 -36.37
CA ILE A 222 -11.99 -23.26 -35.16
C ILE A 222 -13.37 -23.77 -35.56
N ILE A 223 -13.80 -24.87 -34.96
CA ILE A 223 -14.99 -25.62 -35.38
C ILE A 223 -16.24 -25.36 -34.54
N ASP A 224 -16.12 -24.82 -33.33
CA ASP A 224 -17.26 -24.75 -32.40
C ASP A 224 -17.20 -23.54 -31.46
N PHE A 225 -17.85 -22.44 -31.83
CA PHE A 225 -18.06 -21.30 -30.93
C PHE A 225 -19.17 -21.66 -29.95
N GLY A 226 -18.94 -21.55 -28.64
CA GLY A 226 -19.75 -22.16 -27.56
C GLY A 226 -21.17 -21.59 -27.34
N VAL A 227 -22.02 -21.60 -28.37
CA VAL A 227 -23.40 -21.05 -28.43
C VAL A 227 -24.29 -21.50 -27.27
N ALA A 228 -24.06 -22.69 -26.72
CA ALA A 228 -24.92 -23.22 -25.64
C ALA A 228 -24.68 -22.56 -24.27
N LYS A 229 -23.50 -21.96 -24.01
CA LYS A 229 -23.15 -21.36 -22.71
C LYS A 229 -23.64 -19.92 -22.54
N ALA A 230 -24.04 -19.24 -23.62
CA ALA A 230 -24.61 -17.89 -23.57
C ALA A 230 -26.07 -17.84 -23.13
N ILE A 231 -26.70 -19.02 -23.06
CA ILE A 231 -28.07 -19.22 -22.65
C ILE A 231 -28.12 -19.30 -21.11
N GLY A 232 -27.85 -18.16 -20.45
CA GLY A 232 -27.86 -18.07 -18.99
C GLY A 232 -29.23 -18.41 -18.41
N THR A 233 -29.31 -19.50 -17.65
CA THR A 233 -30.44 -19.79 -16.75
C THR A 233 -30.10 -19.22 -15.37
N ARG A 234 -30.97 -18.37 -14.80
CA ARG A 234 -30.96 -18.11 -13.35
C ARG A 234 -31.44 -19.39 -12.67
N LEU A 235 -30.53 -20.15 -12.07
CA LEU A 235 -30.86 -21.30 -11.24
C LEU A 235 -30.67 -20.89 -9.78
N THR A 236 -31.69 -21.13 -8.97
CA THR A 236 -31.68 -20.94 -7.51
C THR A 236 -30.73 -21.93 -6.82
N ASP A 237 -30.18 -21.50 -5.67
CA ASP A 237 -29.03 -22.10 -4.96
C ASP A 237 -29.06 -23.61 -4.73
N GLN A 238 -30.24 -24.23 -4.63
CA GLN A 238 -30.34 -25.67 -4.34
C GLN A 238 -30.29 -26.59 -5.57
N THR A 239 -30.52 -26.07 -6.78
CA THR A 239 -30.43 -26.86 -8.03
C THR A 239 -29.02 -26.85 -8.65
N LEU A 240 -28.11 -26.05 -8.08
CA LEU A 240 -26.75 -25.80 -8.55
C LEU A 240 -25.73 -26.87 -8.13
N ARG A 241 -26.03 -27.77 -7.18
CA ARG A 241 -25.03 -28.75 -6.73
C ARG A 241 -24.97 -30.02 -7.59
N THR A 242 -26.12 -30.58 -7.96
CA THR A 242 -26.17 -31.90 -8.61
C THR A 242 -26.19 -31.87 -10.14
N ARG A 243 -26.62 -30.76 -10.77
CA ARG A 243 -26.66 -30.62 -12.24
C ARG A 243 -25.52 -29.80 -12.85
N TYR A 244 -24.78 -29.07 -12.01
CA TYR A 244 -23.73 -28.15 -12.47
C TYR A 244 -22.41 -28.89 -12.76
N ALA A 245 -22.17 -30.03 -12.11
CA ALA A 245 -21.04 -30.93 -12.40
C ALA A 245 -21.12 -31.59 -13.80
N GLN A 246 -22.31 -31.74 -14.39
CA GLN A 246 -22.49 -32.32 -15.72
C GLN A 246 -22.50 -31.28 -16.86
N LEU A 247 -22.68 -29.99 -16.55
CA LEU A 247 -22.87 -28.93 -17.55
C LEU A 247 -21.59 -28.12 -17.84
N ILE A 248 -20.59 -28.20 -16.97
CA ILE A 248 -19.36 -27.43 -17.08
C ILE A 248 -18.37 -28.18 -17.98
N GLY A 249 -17.87 -27.47 -19.01
CA GLY A 249 -16.86 -27.97 -19.94
C GLY A 249 -15.53 -28.33 -19.27
N THR A 250 -14.51 -28.57 -20.07
CA THR A 250 -13.17 -28.96 -19.59
C THR A 250 -12.57 -27.88 -18.66
N PRO A 251 -12.48 -28.10 -17.33
CA PRO A 251 -12.13 -27.04 -16.37
C PRO A 251 -10.72 -26.48 -16.56
N MET A 252 -9.84 -27.25 -17.20
CA MET A 252 -8.44 -26.90 -17.45
C MET A 252 -8.24 -25.58 -18.23
N TYR A 253 -9.20 -25.17 -19.08
CA TYR A 253 -9.11 -23.96 -19.91
C TYR A 253 -10.03 -22.83 -19.43
N MET A 254 -10.76 -23.04 -18.32
CA MET A 254 -11.72 -22.08 -17.80
C MET A 254 -11.02 -20.87 -17.17
N SER A 255 -11.48 -19.66 -17.49
CA SER A 255 -10.94 -18.45 -16.87
C SER A 255 -11.50 -18.20 -15.46
N PRO A 256 -10.78 -17.44 -14.60
CA PRO A 256 -11.22 -17.12 -13.24
C PRO A 256 -12.64 -16.53 -13.16
N GLU A 257 -12.97 -15.62 -14.06
CA GLU A 257 -14.29 -14.99 -14.13
C GLU A 257 -15.39 -15.94 -14.63
N GLN A 258 -15.06 -16.96 -15.42
CA GLN A 258 -16.02 -18.01 -15.78
C GLN A 258 -16.32 -18.97 -14.62
N ALA A 259 -15.43 -19.06 -13.63
CA ALA A 259 -15.61 -19.84 -12.41
C ALA A 259 -16.47 -19.10 -11.34
N GLU A 260 -16.93 -17.87 -11.61
CA GLU A 260 -17.81 -17.11 -10.70
C GLU A 260 -19.30 -17.37 -10.91
N LEU A 261 -20.09 -17.31 -9.82
CA LEU A 261 -21.55 -17.54 -9.81
C LEU A 261 -22.37 -16.37 -10.41
N ARG A 262 -21.73 -15.39 -11.05
CA ARG A 262 -22.37 -14.25 -11.72
C ARG A 262 -22.07 -14.26 -13.23
N PRO A 263 -22.90 -14.93 -14.05
CA PRO A 263 -22.65 -15.12 -15.49
C PRO A 263 -22.69 -13.83 -16.35
N ILE A 264 -22.90 -12.66 -15.75
CA ILE A 264 -23.14 -11.39 -16.46
C ILE A 264 -21.83 -10.69 -16.86
N ASP A 265 -20.69 -11.06 -16.28
CA ASP A 265 -19.45 -10.26 -16.36
C ASP A 265 -18.33 -10.86 -17.26
N VAL A 266 -18.63 -11.89 -18.07
CA VAL A 266 -17.66 -12.55 -18.99
C VAL A 266 -17.51 -11.77 -20.30
N ASP A 267 -16.32 -11.20 -20.53
CA ASP A 267 -15.94 -10.44 -21.72
C ASP A 267 -14.93 -11.19 -22.62
N THR A 268 -14.42 -10.55 -23.67
CA THR A 268 -13.48 -11.15 -24.64
C THR A 268 -12.15 -11.62 -24.01
N ARG A 269 -11.78 -11.09 -22.84
CA ARG A 269 -10.52 -11.44 -22.15
C ARG A 269 -10.57 -12.82 -21.49
N SER A 270 -11.75 -13.42 -21.38
CA SER A 270 -11.89 -14.83 -21.00
C SER A 270 -11.36 -15.78 -22.08
N ASP A 271 -11.55 -15.44 -23.35
CA ASP A 271 -10.97 -16.19 -24.46
C ASP A 271 -9.45 -15.98 -24.51
N VAL A 272 -8.94 -14.79 -24.18
CA VAL A 272 -7.50 -14.52 -24.06
C VAL A 272 -6.86 -15.43 -23.01
N TYR A 273 -7.50 -15.63 -21.86
CA TYR A 273 -7.02 -16.58 -20.85
C TYR A 273 -6.98 -18.01 -21.39
N SER A 274 -8.07 -18.45 -22.05
CA SER A 274 -8.15 -19.79 -22.64
C SER A 274 -7.07 -20.02 -23.71
N LEU A 275 -6.78 -18.99 -24.53
CA LEU A 275 -5.67 -18.99 -25.48
C LEU A 275 -4.31 -19.03 -24.77
N GLY A 276 -4.16 -18.37 -23.62
CA GLY A 276 -2.99 -18.48 -22.76
C GLY A 276 -2.74 -19.91 -22.28
N VAL A 277 -3.79 -20.61 -21.84
CA VAL A 277 -3.72 -22.03 -21.45
C VAL A 277 -3.35 -22.92 -22.64
N LEU A 278 -3.96 -22.68 -23.81
CA LEU A 278 -3.62 -23.40 -25.04
C LEU A 278 -2.16 -23.19 -25.44
N LEU A 279 -1.68 -21.94 -25.41
CA LEU A 279 -0.29 -21.61 -25.70
C LEU A 279 0.66 -22.31 -24.73
N TYR A 280 0.32 -22.31 -23.43
CA TYR A 280 1.05 -23.01 -22.40
C TYR A 280 1.20 -24.51 -22.75
N GLU A 281 0.10 -25.16 -23.13
CA GLU A 281 0.11 -26.57 -23.50
C GLU A 281 0.90 -26.85 -24.79
N LEU A 282 0.78 -25.97 -25.80
CA LEU A 282 1.55 -26.11 -27.04
C LEU A 282 3.07 -26.02 -26.80
N LEU A 283 3.50 -25.21 -25.83
CA LEU A 283 4.91 -24.99 -25.50
C LEU A 283 5.48 -26.04 -24.53
N THR A 284 4.66 -26.55 -23.61
CA THR A 284 5.12 -27.40 -22.50
C THR A 284 4.63 -28.83 -22.56
N GLY A 285 3.66 -29.15 -23.43
CA GLY A 285 3.01 -30.46 -23.50
C GLY A 285 2.04 -30.76 -22.35
N ALA A 286 1.82 -29.82 -21.43
CA ALA A 286 0.94 -29.97 -20.27
C ALA A 286 0.14 -28.69 -20.03
N THR A 287 -1.01 -28.78 -19.37
CA THR A 287 -1.77 -27.60 -18.91
C THR A 287 -1.15 -27.01 -17.64
N PRO A 288 -1.40 -25.72 -17.31
CA PRO A 288 -0.85 -25.08 -16.11
C PRO A 288 -1.21 -25.80 -14.80
N PHE A 289 -2.42 -26.33 -14.73
CA PHE A 289 -2.89 -27.22 -13.67
C PHE A 289 -3.23 -28.59 -14.25
N SER A 290 -2.82 -29.66 -13.57
CA SER A 290 -3.02 -31.02 -14.08
C SER A 290 -4.49 -31.44 -14.09
N ARG A 291 -4.87 -32.23 -15.08
CA ARG A 291 -6.23 -32.77 -15.24
C ARG A 291 -6.70 -33.51 -13.99
N GLU A 292 -5.89 -34.46 -13.52
CA GLU A 292 -6.19 -35.28 -12.33
C GLU A 292 -6.47 -34.43 -11.09
N ARG A 293 -5.72 -33.33 -10.92
CA ARG A 293 -5.91 -32.43 -9.78
C ARG A 293 -7.22 -31.66 -9.86
N LEU A 294 -7.62 -31.22 -11.06
CA LEU A 294 -8.87 -30.50 -11.25
C LEU A 294 -10.09 -31.43 -11.23
N GLU A 295 -9.97 -32.65 -11.73
CA GLU A 295 -11.05 -33.66 -11.73
C GLU A 295 -11.35 -34.21 -10.32
N ASN A 296 -10.32 -34.32 -9.46
CA ASN A 296 -10.46 -34.78 -8.08
C ASN A 296 -10.81 -33.66 -7.08
N ALA A 297 -10.83 -32.39 -7.51
CA ALA A 297 -11.13 -31.25 -6.64
C ALA A 297 -12.63 -31.09 -6.40
N SER A 298 -13.02 -30.68 -5.19
CA SER A 298 -14.39 -30.22 -4.94
C SER A 298 -14.68 -28.96 -5.76
N PHE A 299 -15.96 -28.61 -5.99
CA PHE A 299 -16.31 -27.41 -6.75
C PHE A 299 -15.71 -26.12 -6.17
N ASP A 300 -15.69 -26.00 -4.84
CA ASP A 300 -15.10 -24.83 -4.17
C ASP A 300 -13.57 -24.84 -4.26
N ASP A 301 -12.93 -26.03 -4.21
CA ASP A 301 -11.49 -26.17 -4.43
C ASP A 301 -11.07 -25.83 -5.86
N LEU A 302 -11.85 -26.28 -6.86
CA LEU A 302 -11.61 -25.97 -8.27
C LEU A 302 -11.66 -24.44 -8.50
N ARG A 303 -12.63 -23.76 -7.89
CA ARG A 303 -12.74 -22.30 -7.95
C ARG A 303 -11.54 -21.61 -7.31
N ARG A 304 -11.11 -22.09 -6.14
CA ARG A 304 -9.93 -21.58 -5.45
C ARG A 304 -8.67 -21.75 -6.31
N ILE A 305 -8.44 -22.94 -6.87
CA ILE A 305 -7.28 -23.22 -7.73
C ILE A 305 -7.25 -22.27 -8.94
N ILE A 306 -8.38 -22.11 -9.64
CA ILE A 306 -8.42 -21.26 -10.83
C ILE A 306 -8.25 -19.77 -10.45
N ARG A 307 -8.83 -19.30 -9.34
CA ARG A 307 -8.84 -17.87 -8.96
C ARG A 307 -7.58 -17.41 -8.22
N GLU A 308 -7.04 -18.24 -7.33
CA GLU A 308 -6.07 -17.79 -6.33
C GLU A 308 -4.68 -18.40 -6.56
N GLU A 309 -4.57 -19.58 -7.16
CA GLU A 309 -3.28 -20.23 -7.35
C GLU A 309 -2.58 -19.74 -8.63
N GLU A 310 -1.35 -19.26 -8.49
CA GLU A 310 -0.55 -18.81 -9.63
C GLU A 310 0.03 -20.00 -10.41
N PRO A 311 -0.10 -20.05 -11.75
CA PRO A 311 0.43 -21.14 -12.54
C PRO A 311 1.97 -21.12 -12.59
N PRO A 312 2.64 -22.28 -12.62
CA PRO A 312 4.09 -22.33 -12.80
C PRO A 312 4.48 -21.79 -14.18
N ARG A 313 5.59 -21.06 -14.29
CA ARG A 313 6.09 -20.56 -15.59
C ARG A 313 6.37 -21.72 -16.56
N PRO A 314 6.14 -21.57 -17.88
CA PRO A 314 6.43 -22.59 -18.87
C PRO A 314 7.85 -23.18 -18.78
N SER A 315 8.86 -22.32 -18.60
CA SER A 315 10.25 -22.77 -18.47
C SER A 315 10.51 -23.59 -17.19
N THR A 316 9.83 -23.27 -16.09
CA THR A 316 9.88 -24.04 -14.84
C THR A 316 9.19 -25.38 -15.01
N GLN A 317 8.00 -25.40 -15.63
CA GLN A 317 7.22 -26.61 -15.86
C GLN A 317 7.95 -27.63 -16.71
N VAL A 318 8.59 -27.19 -17.81
CA VAL A 318 9.40 -28.10 -18.65
C VAL A 318 10.59 -28.66 -17.88
N ASN A 319 11.23 -27.88 -17.00
CA ASN A 319 12.31 -28.39 -16.15
C ASN A 319 11.82 -29.44 -15.14
N THR A 320 10.65 -29.23 -14.53
CA THR A 320 10.02 -30.18 -13.60
C THR A 320 9.65 -31.48 -14.30
N LEU A 321 8.98 -31.39 -15.47
CA LEU A 321 8.59 -32.56 -16.25
C LEU A 321 9.82 -33.31 -16.80
N ALA A 322 10.89 -32.60 -17.17
CA ALA A 322 12.15 -33.22 -17.61
C ALA A 322 12.87 -34.01 -16.50
N ALA A 323 12.62 -33.69 -15.23
CA ALA A 323 13.17 -34.42 -14.09
C ALA A 323 12.38 -35.71 -13.80
N ASP A 324 11.15 -35.83 -14.30
CA ASP A 324 10.32 -37.02 -14.19
C ASP A 324 10.61 -38.00 -15.34
N ALA A 325 11.02 -39.22 -14.99
CA ALA A 325 11.40 -40.27 -15.92
C ALA A 325 10.23 -40.80 -16.78
N SER A 326 8.99 -40.45 -16.42
CA SER A 326 7.75 -40.86 -17.12
C SER A 326 7.24 -39.84 -18.15
N SER A 327 7.94 -38.72 -18.38
CA SER A 327 7.45 -37.63 -19.23
C SER A 327 7.60 -37.93 -20.74
N THR A 328 6.52 -37.73 -21.50
CA THR A 328 6.47 -37.92 -22.98
C THR A 328 7.13 -36.79 -23.79
N LEU A 329 7.69 -35.78 -23.12
CA LEU A 329 8.24 -34.57 -23.75
C LEU A 329 9.42 -34.84 -24.69
N ASN A 330 10.21 -35.88 -24.42
CA ASN A 330 11.32 -36.29 -25.28
C ASN A 330 10.85 -36.84 -26.64
N GLU A 331 9.60 -37.31 -26.75
CA GLU A 331 9.07 -37.96 -27.95
C GLU A 331 8.23 -37.01 -28.82
N THR A 332 7.67 -35.95 -28.24
CA THR A 332 6.73 -34.99 -28.88
C THR A 332 7.40 -33.71 -29.40
N HIS A 333 8.53 -33.27 -28.83
CA HIS A 333 9.29 -32.10 -29.29
C HIS A 333 10.60 -32.49 -30.00
N ARG A 334 11.02 -31.71 -31.02
CA ARG A 334 12.28 -31.93 -31.77
C ARG A 334 13.57 -31.69 -30.97
N ILE A 335 13.47 -31.07 -29.79
CA ILE A 335 14.59 -30.52 -29.02
C ILE A 335 14.57 -31.11 -27.61
N ALA A 336 15.75 -31.36 -27.02
CA ALA A 336 15.86 -31.89 -25.66
C ALA A 336 15.20 -30.96 -24.61
N PRO A 337 14.55 -31.49 -23.55
CA PRO A 337 13.76 -30.70 -22.61
C PRO A 337 14.52 -29.54 -21.95
N ARG A 338 15.82 -29.71 -21.65
CA ARG A 338 16.66 -28.63 -21.10
C ARG A 338 16.89 -27.49 -22.08
N GLN A 339 17.05 -27.81 -23.36
CA GLN A 339 17.21 -26.81 -24.43
C GLN A 339 15.87 -26.10 -24.69
N LEU A 340 14.74 -26.82 -24.64
CA LEU A 340 13.40 -26.25 -24.71
C LEU A 340 13.16 -25.28 -23.54
N ALA A 341 13.45 -25.69 -22.30
CA ALA A 341 13.31 -24.82 -21.13
C ALA A 341 14.15 -23.54 -21.23
N HIS A 342 15.34 -23.60 -21.82
CA HIS A 342 16.17 -22.43 -22.09
C HIS A 342 15.57 -21.51 -23.16
N GLN A 343 14.96 -22.08 -24.21
CA GLN A 343 14.28 -21.31 -25.26
C GLN A 343 13.02 -20.59 -24.74
N LEU A 344 12.28 -21.22 -23.83
CA LEU A 344 11.08 -20.64 -23.23
C LEU A 344 11.39 -19.55 -22.19
N ARG A 345 12.54 -19.67 -21.52
CA ARG A 345 12.97 -18.72 -20.49
C ARG A 345 13.12 -17.31 -21.06
N GLY A 346 12.32 -16.38 -20.57
CA GLY A 346 12.33 -14.98 -21.01
C GLY A 346 11.02 -14.57 -21.65
N GLU A 347 11.04 -14.16 -22.92
CA GLU A 347 9.89 -13.55 -23.61
C GLU A 347 8.66 -14.46 -23.65
N LEU A 348 8.83 -15.77 -23.88
CA LEU A 348 7.72 -16.70 -23.93
C LEU A 348 7.09 -16.95 -22.55
N ASP A 349 7.90 -16.97 -21.47
CA ASP A 349 7.36 -16.97 -20.10
C ASP A 349 6.51 -15.71 -19.86
N TRP A 350 7.00 -14.53 -20.26
CA TRP A 350 6.25 -13.28 -20.07
C TRP A 350 4.94 -13.23 -20.86
N ILE A 351 4.96 -13.62 -22.14
CA ILE A 351 3.76 -13.63 -23.00
C ILE A 351 2.69 -14.55 -22.39
N VAL A 352 3.08 -15.78 -22.00
CA VAL A 352 2.15 -16.75 -21.43
C VAL A 352 1.62 -16.30 -20.08
N MET A 353 2.49 -15.82 -19.19
CA MET A 353 2.06 -15.40 -17.85
C MET A 353 1.17 -14.15 -17.89
N LYS A 354 1.42 -13.22 -18.82
CA LYS A 354 0.53 -12.06 -19.04
C LYS A 354 -0.86 -12.49 -19.54
N ALA A 355 -0.94 -13.50 -20.41
CA ALA A 355 -2.22 -14.04 -20.85
C ALA A 355 -2.98 -14.78 -19.72
N LEU A 356 -2.25 -15.40 -18.79
CA LEU A 356 -2.78 -16.19 -17.67
C LEU A 356 -3.00 -15.38 -16.36
N ASP A 357 -2.78 -14.07 -16.37
CA ASP A 357 -2.95 -13.22 -15.19
C ASP A 357 -4.37 -13.38 -14.60
N LYS A 358 -4.50 -13.47 -13.28
CA LYS A 358 -5.82 -13.65 -12.65
C LYS A 358 -6.69 -12.41 -12.82
N ASP A 359 -6.09 -11.23 -12.82
CA ASP A 359 -6.75 -9.96 -13.07
C ASP A 359 -6.88 -9.71 -14.59
N ARG A 360 -8.13 -9.71 -15.09
CA ARG A 360 -8.44 -9.42 -16.49
C ARG A 360 -7.95 -8.05 -16.96
N THR A 361 -7.69 -7.09 -16.08
CA THR A 361 -7.17 -5.76 -16.46
C THR A 361 -5.69 -5.77 -16.81
N ARG A 362 -4.95 -6.78 -16.33
CA ARG A 362 -3.51 -6.95 -16.58
C ARG A 362 -3.21 -7.87 -17.76
N ARG A 363 -4.20 -8.65 -18.21
CA ARG A 363 -4.14 -9.45 -19.46
C ARG A 363 -4.09 -8.55 -20.70
N TYR A 364 -3.76 -9.16 -21.83
CA TYR A 364 -3.97 -8.54 -23.14
C TYR A 364 -5.44 -8.13 -23.32
N ALA A 365 -5.68 -6.95 -23.87
CA ALA A 365 -7.04 -6.44 -24.03
C ALA A 365 -7.80 -7.20 -25.12
N SER A 366 -7.09 -7.85 -26.04
CA SER A 366 -7.66 -8.59 -27.17
C SER A 366 -6.79 -9.79 -27.58
N ALA A 367 -7.38 -10.75 -28.31
CA ALA A 367 -6.64 -11.87 -28.88
C ALA A 367 -5.63 -11.41 -29.94
N GLY A 368 -5.92 -10.28 -30.62
CA GLY A 368 -5.01 -9.62 -31.55
C GLY A 368 -3.70 -9.18 -30.89
N GLU A 369 -3.76 -8.50 -29.75
CA GLU A 369 -2.55 -8.05 -29.04
C GLU A 369 -1.67 -9.22 -28.56
N LEU A 370 -2.29 -10.34 -28.18
CA LEU A 370 -1.56 -11.57 -27.86
C LEU A 370 -0.87 -12.14 -29.11
N ALA A 371 -1.52 -12.06 -30.28
CA ALA A 371 -0.91 -12.46 -31.55
C ALA A 371 0.29 -11.55 -31.90
N ASP A 372 0.13 -10.23 -31.76
CA ASP A 372 1.16 -9.24 -32.04
C ASP A 372 2.44 -9.51 -31.22
N ASP A 373 2.30 -9.83 -29.92
CA ASP A 373 3.45 -10.15 -29.08
C ASP A 373 4.15 -11.47 -29.47
N VAL A 374 3.39 -12.47 -29.94
CA VAL A 374 3.96 -13.70 -30.48
C VAL A 374 4.65 -13.43 -31.82
N GLU A 375 4.08 -12.60 -32.68
CA GLU A 375 4.69 -12.18 -33.95
C GLU A 375 5.96 -11.35 -33.73
N HIS A 376 5.97 -10.47 -32.71
CA HIS A 376 7.17 -9.74 -32.28
C HIS A 376 8.25 -10.71 -31.82
N TYR A 377 7.91 -11.72 -31.00
CA TYR A 377 8.86 -12.76 -30.62
C TYR A 377 9.42 -13.49 -31.85
N LEU A 378 8.57 -13.87 -32.80
CA LEU A 378 8.99 -14.54 -34.03
C LEU A 378 9.89 -13.64 -34.90
N SER A 379 9.63 -12.34 -34.95
CA SER A 379 10.36 -11.38 -35.79
C SER A 379 11.61 -10.79 -35.13
N ASP A 380 11.97 -11.24 -33.92
CA ASP A 380 13.01 -10.63 -33.08
C ASP A 380 12.76 -9.13 -32.83
N GLU A 381 11.49 -8.77 -32.62
CA GLU A 381 11.05 -7.43 -32.20
C GLU A 381 10.77 -7.40 -30.69
N PRO A 382 10.76 -6.22 -30.04
CA PRO A 382 10.46 -6.10 -28.63
C PRO A 382 9.00 -6.44 -28.31
N VAL A 383 8.77 -7.49 -27.51
CA VAL A 383 7.43 -7.85 -27.01
C VAL A 383 6.93 -6.87 -25.92
N GLN A 384 5.64 -6.58 -25.90
CA GLN A 384 4.97 -5.75 -24.89
C GLN A 384 4.83 -6.45 -23.53
N ALA A 385 4.87 -7.79 -23.51
CA ALA A 385 4.78 -8.59 -22.30
C ALA A 385 5.91 -8.31 -21.29
N LYS A 386 7.08 -7.87 -21.78
CA LYS A 386 8.29 -7.70 -20.98
C LYS A 386 8.49 -6.20 -20.67
N PRO A 387 8.89 -5.82 -19.45
CA PRO A 387 9.17 -4.43 -19.11
C PRO A 387 10.15 -3.78 -20.10
N ALA A 388 9.82 -2.59 -20.59
CA ALA A 388 10.62 -1.87 -21.56
C ALA A 388 11.98 -1.50 -20.96
N SER A 389 13.06 -2.07 -21.50
CA SER A 389 14.43 -1.69 -21.17
C SER A 389 15.16 -1.25 -22.45
N VAL A 390 15.83 -0.11 -22.41
CA VAL A 390 16.60 0.44 -23.52
C VAL A 390 17.65 -0.58 -24.00
N LEU A 391 18.32 -1.28 -23.08
CA LEU A 391 19.29 -2.33 -23.39
C LEU A 391 18.66 -3.52 -24.13
N TYR A 392 17.43 -3.89 -23.76
CA TYR A 392 16.68 -4.96 -24.41
C TYR A 392 16.30 -4.60 -25.86
N GLN A 393 15.83 -3.37 -26.09
CA GLN A 393 15.49 -2.88 -27.44
C GLN A 393 16.73 -2.77 -28.34
N ILE A 394 17.86 -2.27 -27.81
CA ILE A 394 19.15 -2.21 -28.53
C ILE A 394 19.63 -3.62 -28.90
N SER A 395 19.51 -4.60 -28.00
CA SER A 395 19.87 -6.00 -28.29
C SER A 395 19.07 -6.59 -29.46
N LYS A 396 17.75 -6.35 -29.49
CA LYS A 396 16.87 -6.78 -30.59
C LYS A 396 17.22 -6.06 -31.90
N PHE A 397 17.44 -4.75 -31.85
CA PHE A 397 17.84 -3.94 -33.01
C PHE A 397 19.18 -4.39 -33.60
N THR A 398 20.18 -4.66 -32.75
CA THR A 398 21.51 -5.12 -33.18
C THR A 398 21.47 -6.52 -33.78
N ARG A 399 20.64 -7.43 -33.23
CA ARG A 399 20.43 -8.77 -33.79
C ARG A 399 19.79 -8.71 -35.18
N ARG A 400 18.84 -7.80 -35.39
CA ARG A 400 18.16 -7.55 -36.67
C ARG A 400 19.04 -6.87 -37.71
N HIS A 401 19.87 -5.91 -37.31
CA HIS A 401 20.66 -5.04 -38.20
C HIS A 401 22.19 -5.20 -38.05
N ARG A 402 22.67 -6.42 -37.80
CA ARG A 402 24.10 -6.71 -37.54
C ARG A 402 25.10 -6.08 -38.52
N ALA A 403 24.76 -6.02 -39.81
CA ALA A 403 25.64 -5.45 -40.84
C ALA A 403 25.70 -3.92 -40.78
N LEU A 404 24.54 -3.27 -40.60
CA LEU A 404 24.43 -1.81 -40.49
C LEU A 404 25.15 -1.31 -39.24
N VAL A 405 24.94 -1.99 -38.10
CA VAL A 405 25.58 -1.64 -36.83
C VAL A 405 27.10 -1.76 -36.95
N ALA A 406 27.61 -2.86 -37.50
CA ALA A 406 29.05 -3.05 -37.68
C ALA A 406 29.69 -1.94 -38.53
N THR A 407 29.06 -1.53 -39.63
CA THR A 407 29.57 -0.45 -40.49
C THR A 407 29.53 0.92 -39.82
N THR A 408 28.43 1.23 -39.12
CA THR A 408 28.28 2.52 -38.44
C THR A 408 29.22 2.64 -37.24
N SER A 409 29.39 1.56 -36.46
CA SER A 409 30.34 1.52 -35.34
C SER A 409 31.79 1.69 -35.82
N ALA A 410 32.18 1.07 -36.93
CA ALA A 410 33.52 1.25 -37.50
C ALA A 410 33.76 2.70 -37.96
N LEU A 411 32.77 3.34 -38.58
CA LEU A 411 32.86 4.74 -39.00
C LEU A 411 32.94 5.69 -37.79
N LEU A 412 32.11 5.47 -36.78
CA LEU A 412 32.13 6.26 -35.54
C LEU A 412 33.45 6.12 -34.78
N LEU A 413 34.01 4.91 -34.71
CA LEU A 413 35.33 4.68 -34.10
C LEU A 413 36.44 5.42 -34.86
N ALA A 414 36.39 5.45 -36.20
CA ALA A 414 37.36 6.19 -37.00
C ALA A 414 37.25 7.71 -36.78
N VAL A 415 36.02 8.24 -36.70
CA VAL A 415 35.77 9.66 -36.41
C VAL A 415 36.18 10.00 -34.97
N ALA A 416 35.85 9.16 -33.99
CA ALA A 416 36.22 9.35 -32.59
C ALA A 416 37.74 9.28 -32.39
N ALA A 417 38.44 8.38 -33.09
CA ALA A 417 39.90 8.34 -33.07
C ALA A 417 40.51 9.61 -33.69
N GLY A 418 39.93 10.11 -34.78
CA GLY A 418 40.35 11.38 -35.40
C GLY A 418 40.12 12.59 -34.49
N LEU A 419 38.93 12.71 -33.91
CA LEU A 419 38.60 13.77 -32.94
C LEU A 419 39.43 13.66 -31.67
N GLY A 420 39.68 12.44 -31.18
CA GLY A 420 40.53 12.18 -30.02
C GLY A 420 41.99 12.56 -30.26
N ALA A 421 42.52 12.37 -31.48
CA ALA A 421 43.86 12.82 -31.83
C ALA A 421 43.97 14.35 -31.88
N VAL A 422 42.97 15.04 -32.44
CA VAL A 422 42.92 16.51 -32.48
C VAL A 422 42.74 17.10 -31.09
N ALA A 423 41.83 16.55 -30.29
CA ALA A 423 41.63 16.94 -28.90
C ALA A 423 42.89 16.68 -28.06
N GLY A 424 43.55 15.53 -28.24
CA GLY A 424 44.79 15.20 -27.55
C GLY A 424 45.92 16.18 -27.85
N PHE A 425 46.04 16.65 -29.09
CA PHE A 425 47.01 17.67 -29.48
C PHE A 425 46.70 19.03 -28.84
N TRP A 426 45.44 19.44 -28.86
CA TRP A 426 44.98 20.71 -28.27
C TRP A 426 45.09 20.72 -26.73
N ILE A 427 44.79 19.58 -26.08
CA ILE A 427 44.95 19.38 -24.64
C ILE A 427 46.44 19.40 -24.25
N ALA A 428 47.32 18.80 -25.04
CA ALA A 428 48.76 18.81 -24.77
C ALA A 428 49.36 20.23 -24.80
N GLU A 429 48.88 21.08 -25.70
CA GLU A 429 49.30 22.48 -25.81
C GLU A 429 48.78 23.32 -24.62
N ARG A 430 47.51 23.13 -24.21
CA ARG A 430 46.96 23.77 -23.01
C ARG A 430 47.68 23.34 -21.73
N ARG A 431 48.01 22.05 -21.57
CA ARG A 431 48.72 21.54 -20.38
C ARG A 431 50.08 22.19 -20.17
N LEU A 432 50.78 22.57 -21.24
CA LEU A 432 52.07 23.26 -21.12
C LEU A 432 51.90 24.70 -20.61
N ALA A 433 50.87 25.40 -21.06
CA ALA A 433 50.54 26.75 -20.58
C ALA A 433 50.02 26.75 -19.13
N GLU A 434 49.21 25.76 -18.76
CA GLU A 434 48.69 25.58 -17.40
C GLU A 434 49.81 25.29 -16.38
N ILE A 435 50.84 24.52 -16.76
CA ILE A 435 51.98 24.23 -15.89
C ILE A 435 52.80 25.50 -15.60
N GLU A 436 53.00 26.36 -16.60
CA GLU A 436 53.74 27.62 -16.46
C GLU A 436 52.96 28.59 -15.56
N GLN A 437 51.65 28.76 -15.80
CA GLN A 437 50.78 29.61 -14.97
C GLN A 437 50.63 29.08 -13.54
N GLY A 438 50.48 27.75 -13.37
CA GLY A 438 50.38 27.12 -12.06
C GLY A 438 51.64 27.29 -11.22
N ARG A 439 52.82 27.35 -11.86
CA ARG A 439 54.09 27.59 -11.15
C ARG A 439 54.16 29.01 -10.58
N GLU A 440 53.74 30.01 -11.36
CA GLU A 440 53.71 31.41 -10.94
C GLU A 440 52.61 31.71 -9.91
N ALA A 441 51.45 31.05 -10.01
CA ALA A 441 50.38 31.13 -9.02
C ALA A 441 50.77 30.46 -7.68
N ASN A 442 51.40 29.28 -7.73
CA ASN A 442 51.89 28.60 -6.54
C ASN A 442 52.96 29.41 -5.80
N GLU A 443 53.80 30.18 -6.52
CA GLU A 443 54.79 31.06 -5.90
C GLU A 443 54.13 32.18 -5.07
N VAL A 444 53.03 32.77 -5.56
CA VAL A 444 52.27 33.79 -4.80
C VAL A 444 51.52 33.18 -3.63
N LEU A 445 50.90 32.01 -3.80
CA LEU A 445 50.21 31.29 -2.73
C LEU A 445 51.18 30.84 -1.63
N LEU A 446 52.35 30.31 -1.99
CA LEU A 446 53.41 29.97 -1.02
C LEU A 446 53.90 31.22 -0.29
N GLY A 447 54.05 32.35 -0.98
CA GLY A 447 54.37 33.63 -0.35
C GLY A 447 53.28 34.12 0.61
N PHE A 448 52.01 33.87 0.30
CA PHE A 448 50.88 34.15 1.19
C PHE A 448 50.94 33.27 2.45
N TYR A 449 51.08 31.95 2.29
CA TYR A 449 51.26 31.02 3.42
C TYR A 449 52.46 31.39 4.29
N GLN A 450 53.61 31.71 3.69
CA GLN A 450 54.80 32.17 4.42
C GLN A 450 54.53 33.47 5.18
N SER A 451 53.81 34.43 4.60
CA SER A 451 53.46 35.67 5.29
C SER A 451 52.50 35.50 6.48
N MET A 452 51.77 34.38 6.54
CA MET A 452 50.99 34.00 7.72
C MET A 452 51.88 33.47 8.85
N PHE A 453 52.94 32.71 8.52
CA PHE A 453 53.92 32.22 9.49
C PHE A 453 54.93 33.30 9.92
N ASP A 454 55.30 34.21 9.02
CA ASP A 454 56.25 35.32 9.26
C ASP A 454 55.60 36.56 9.87
N ALA A 455 54.26 36.54 10.07
CA ALA A 455 53.60 37.55 10.88
C ALA A 455 54.30 37.58 12.25
N PRO A 456 54.86 38.73 12.67
CA PRO A 456 55.77 38.77 13.79
C PRO A 456 55.06 38.25 15.04
N HIS A 457 55.50 37.10 15.53
CA HIS A 457 55.34 36.69 16.92
C HIS A 457 56.23 37.61 17.76
N GLY A 458 55.87 38.90 17.78
CA GLY A 458 56.70 39.99 18.26
C GLY A 458 56.21 40.47 19.60
N GLN A 459 56.85 39.95 20.64
CA GLN A 459 57.16 40.57 21.94
C GLN A 459 56.01 41.16 22.77
N GLU A 460 55.90 40.62 23.99
CA GLU A 460 55.26 41.20 25.19
C GLU A 460 54.82 42.66 25.03
N THR A 461 53.57 42.85 24.60
CA THR A 461 52.80 44.03 24.97
C THR A 461 51.78 43.60 26.02
N THR A 462 51.99 44.07 27.24
CA THR A 462 50.99 44.08 28.29
C THR A 462 49.69 44.70 27.77
N SER A 463 48.62 43.89 27.75
CA SER A 463 47.27 44.19 27.27
C SER A 463 47.04 44.03 25.76
N GLY A 464 46.64 42.82 25.35
CA GLY A 464 45.93 42.55 24.10
C GLY A 464 46.59 41.46 23.27
N GLU A 465 46.24 40.20 23.51
CA GLU A 465 46.49 39.12 22.53
C GLU A 465 45.83 39.54 21.22
N ARG A 466 46.60 39.75 20.14
CA ARG A 466 45.99 39.89 18.81
C ARG A 466 45.29 38.58 18.50
N SER A 467 43.99 38.65 18.27
CA SER A 467 43.20 37.48 17.95
C SER A 467 43.53 36.98 16.54
N VAL A 468 43.28 35.70 16.26
CA VAL A 468 43.39 35.14 14.90
C VAL A 468 42.53 35.95 13.92
N ARG A 469 41.40 36.50 14.39
CA ARG A 469 40.54 37.42 13.65
C ARG A 469 41.27 38.70 13.21
N ASP A 470 42.00 39.38 14.10
CA ASP A 470 42.70 40.63 13.76
C ASP A 470 43.78 40.41 12.69
N LEU A 471 44.40 39.23 12.68
CA LEU A 471 45.35 38.83 11.64
C LEU A 471 44.65 38.56 10.30
N LEU A 472 43.51 37.86 10.33
CA LEU A 472 42.70 37.62 9.14
C LEU A 472 42.18 38.93 8.53
N ASP A 473 41.64 39.85 9.35
CA ASP A 473 41.13 41.15 8.89
C ASP A 473 42.23 41.98 8.22
N GLY A 474 43.45 41.95 8.77
CA GLY A 474 44.62 42.61 8.19
C GLY A 474 45.08 41.99 6.85
N LEU A 475 44.92 40.68 6.68
CA LEU A 475 45.23 39.98 5.43
C LEU A 475 44.16 40.23 4.37
N SER A 476 42.87 40.17 4.76
CA SER A 476 41.69 40.42 3.93
C SER A 476 41.75 41.75 3.19
N GLY A 477 42.26 42.80 3.84
CA GLY A 477 42.39 44.14 3.24
C GLY A 477 43.47 44.28 2.15
N SER A 478 44.30 43.25 1.91
CA SER A 478 45.45 43.32 0.98
C SER A 478 45.46 42.24 -0.11
N LEU A 479 44.39 41.45 -0.23
CA LEU A 479 44.34 40.28 -1.12
C LEU A 479 44.48 40.68 -2.59
N LYS A 480 43.87 41.79 -3.00
CA LYS A 480 43.93 42.31 -4.37
C LYS A 480 45.33 42.78 -4.76
N GLU A 481 46.03 43.51 -3.89
CA GLU A 481 47.42 43.93 -4.13
C GLU A 481 48.35 42.72 -4.19
N ARG A 482 48.16 41.75 -3.30
CA ARG A 482 48.96 40.51 -3.24
C ARG A 482 48.75 39.61 -4.46
N ALA A 483 47.54 39.60 -5.01
CA ALA A 483 47.24 38.93 -6.28
C ALA A 483 47.96 39.59 -7.48
N GLN A 484 48.53 40.80 -7.32
CA GLN A 484 49.29 41.51 -8.36
C GLN A 484 48.51 41.66 -9.67
N GLY A 485 47.19 41.87 -9.59
CA GLY A 485 46.32 41.99 -10.75
C GLY A 485 46.09 40.68 -11.51
N ARG A 486 46.36 39.51 -10.90
CA ARG A 486 46.04 38.17 -11.43
C ARG A 486 44.74 37.65 -10.80
N PRO A 487 43.62 37.66 -11.52
CA PRO A 487 42.30 37.39 -10.95
C PRO A 487 42.12 35.97 -10.40
N HIS A 488 42.71 34.96 -11.06
CA HIS A 488 42.70 33.57 -10.58
C HIS A 488 43.43 33.39 -9.23
N VAL A 489 44.46 34.20 -8.96
CA VAL A 489 45.15 34.20 -7.67
C VAL A 489 44.31 34.90 -6.60
N GLU A 490 43.64 36.02 -6.95
CA GLU A 490 42.76 36.76 -6.04
C GLU A 490 41.58 35.88 -5.57
N ILE A 491 40.99 35.09 -6.48
CA ILE A 491 39.92 34.13 -6.17
C ILE A 491 40.39 33.08 -5.15
N GLU A 492 41.55 32.45 -5.37
CA GLU A 492 42.08 31.44 -4.44
C GLU A 492 42.46 32.03 -3.08
N LEU A 493 43.00 33.24 -3.06
CA LEU A 493 43.26 33.96 -1.81
C LEU A 493 41.98 34.22 -1.02
N HIS A 494 40.91 34.64 -1.69
CA HIS A 494 39.60 34.80 -1.06
C HIS A 494 39.02 33.47 -0.55
N ARG A 495 39.19 32.36 -1.27
CA ARG A 495 38.78 31.02 -0.79
C ARG A 495 39.53 30.58 0.47
N ILE A 496 40.85 30.78 0.49
CA ILE A 496 41.68 30.43 1.65
C ILE A 496 41.26 31.24 2.87
N VAL A 497 41.06 32.56 2.70
CA VAL A 497 40.61 33.44 3.78
C VAL A 497 39.20 33.09 4.25
N ALA A 498 38.28 32.79 3.35
CA ALA A 498 36.94 32.34 3.71
C ALA A 498 36.96 31.06 4.55
N ARG A 499 37.76 30.06 4.16
CA ARG A 499 37.93 28.82 4.95
C ARG A 499 38.47 29.09 6.34
N MET A 500 39.43 30.01 6.47
CA MET A 500 39.96 30.40 7.78
C MET A 500 38.90 31.10 8.65
N TYR A 501 38.08 31.98 8.09
CA TYR A 501 36.95 32.56 8.82
C TYR A 501 35.91 31.51 9.25
N GLN A 502 35.69 30.46 8.45
CA GLN A 502 34.85 29.33 8.86
C GLN A 502 35.44 28.58 10.05
N GLU A 503 36.74 28.27 10.03
CA GLU A 503 37.43 27.55 11.11
C GLU A 503 37.41 28.32 12.44
N ILE A 504 37.40 29.66 12.40
CA ILE A 504 37.29 30.49 13.61
C ILE A 504 35.86 30.85 14.00
N GLY A 505 34.85 30.29 13.32
CA GLY A 505 33.43 30.47 13.66
C GLY A 505 32.85 31.83 13.25
N GLU A 506 33.37 32.47 12.20
CA GLU A 506 32.89 33.76 11.67
C GLU A 506 32.23 33.56 10.28
N PRO A 507 31.03 32.93 10.21
CA PRO A 507 30.42 32.52 8.94
C PRO A 507 30.07 33.71 8.03
N ASN A 508 29.74 34.87 8.58
CA ASN A 508 29.41 36.06 7.77
C ASN A 508 30.64 36.61 7.02
N ALA A 509 31.79 36.67 7.67
CA ALA A 509 33.04 37.09 7.03
C ALA A 509 33.49 36.08 5.96
N ALA A 510 33.29 34.78 6.24
CA ALA A 510 33.52 33.75 5.25
C ALA A 510 32.64 33.90 4.00
N TYR A 511 31.34 34.18 4.20
CA TYR A 511 30.38 34.40 3.12
C TYR A 511 30.77 35.58 2.22
N GLU A 512 31.17 36.71 2.80
CA GLU A 512 31.60 37.88 2.02
C GLU A 512 32.79 37.58 1.10
N HIS A 513 33.77 36.82 1.61
CA HIS A 513 34.93 36.42 0.83
C HIS A 513 34.60 35.38 -0.26
N GLN A 514 33.71 34.41 0.02
CA GLN A 514 33.23 33.47 -1.00
C GLN A 514 32.42 34.18 -2.10
N LEU A 515 31.55 35.11 -1.71
CA LEU A 515 30.77 35.92 -2.66
C LEU A 515 31.69 36.77 -3.53
N ARG A 516 32.75 37.33 -2.95
CA ARG A 516 33.75 38.11 -3.69
C ARG A 516 34.54 37.24 -4.67
N ALA A 517 34.95 36.04 -4.26
CA ALA A 517 35.59 35.06 -5.13
C ALA A 517 34.68 34.68 -6.31
N LEU A 518 33.39 34.46 -6.06
CA LEU A 518 32.41 34.16 -7.12
C LEU A 518 32.25 35.33 -8.10
N GLN A 519 32.08 36.56 -7.62
CA GLN A 519 31.95 37.74 -8.48
C GLN A 519 33.18 37.96 -9.38
N LEU A 520 34.37 37.73 -8.83
CA LEU A 520 35.61 37.81 -9.59
C LEU A 520 35.66 36.72 -10.67
N ALA A 521 35.31 35.47 -10.30
CA ALA A 521 35.24 34.37 -11.26
C ALA A 521 34.24 34.64 -12.39
N GLU A 522 33.06 35.18 -12.09
CA GLU A 522 32.05 35.56 -13.10
C GLU A 522 32.48 36.73 -14.00
N SER A 523 33.34 37.62 -13.51
CA SER A 523 33.86 38.75 -14.29
C SER A 523 34.97 38.36 -15.27
N GLU A 524 35.73 37.31 -14.96
CA GLU A 524 36.85 36.81 -15.74
C GLU A 524 36.43 35.72 -16.73
N ILE A 525 35.54 34.84 -16.30
CA ILE A 525 34.96 33.80 -17.14
C ILE A 525 33.83 34.45 -17.92
N GLY A 526 34.07 34.78 -19.19
CA GLY A 526 32.99 35.22 -20.08
C GLY A 526 31.96 34.10 -20.30
N TYR A 527 30.96 33.98 -19.43
CA TYR A 527 29.76 33.12 -19.52
C TYR A 527 29.89 31.66 -20.00
N GLY A 528 31.09 31.09 -20.23
CA GLY A 528 31.21 29.89 -21.06
C GLY A 528 32.40 28.94 -20.84
N GLU A 529 33.30 29.14 -19.87
CA GLU A 529 34.22 28.08 -19.45
C GLU A 529 33.71 27.44 -18.15
N TYR A 530 33.12 26.25 -18.28
CA TYR A 530 32.72 25.39 -17.16
C TYR A 530 33.99 24.85 -16.48
N ASP A 531 34.44 25.48 -15.40
CA ASP A 531 35.60 25.06 -14.60
C ASP A 531 35.15 24.46 -13.25
N GLU A 532 35.83 23.41 -12.78
CA GLU A 532 35.58 22.71 -11.53
C GLU A 532 35.65 23.67 -10.33
N LYS A 533 36.63 24.57 -10.32
CA LYS A 533 36.82 25.57 -9.25
C LYS A 533 35.66 26.55 -9.14
N TYR A 534 35.01 26.84 -10.25
CA TYR A 534 33.81 27.69 -10.26
C TYR A 534 32.61 26.93 -9.70
N ALA A 535 32.47 25.63 -9.98
CA ALA A 535 31.46 24.79 -9.37
C ALA A 535 31.65 24.64 -7.85
N ASP A 536 32.88 24.45 -7.38
CA ASP A 536 33.22 24.45 -5.95
C ASP A 536 32.71 25.73 -5.25
N LEU A 537 32.98 26.91 -5.83
CA LEU A 537 32.56 28.20 -5.27
C LEU A 537 31.03 28.33 -5.15
N LEU A 538 30.29 27.78 -6.12
CA LEU A 538 28.82 27.76 -6.09
C LEU A 538 28.31 26.86 -4.96
N VAL A 539 28.97 25.72 -4.71
CA VAL A 539 28.64 24.77 -3.63
C VAL A 539 29.00 25.36 -2.26
N ASP A 540 30.19 25.94 -2.14
CA ASP A 540 30.68 26.60 -0.91
C ASP A 540 29.65 27.64 -0.42
N LEU A 541 29.12 28.46 -1.34
CA LEU A 541 28.07 29.44 -1.03
C LEU A 541 26.71 28.81 -0.71
N ALA A 542 26.37 27.69 -1.36
CA ALA A 542 25.12 26.99 -1.08
C ALA A 542 25.12 26.37 0.31
N SER A 543 26.24 25.78 0.74
CA SER A 543 26.39 25.17 2.06
C SER A 543 26.30 26.18 3.21
N GLN A 544 26.85 27.39 3.06
CA GLN A 544 26.79 28.41 4.12
C GLN A 544 25.39 28.99 4.35
N THR A 545 24.53 28.98 3.33
CA THR A 545 23.16 29.45 3.49
C THR A 545 22.30 28.52 4.36
N GLU A 546 22.72 27.26 4.57
CA GLU A 546 22.02 26.30 5.44
C GLU A 546 22.33 26.48 6.93
N TRP A 547 23.46 27.09 7.29
CA TRP A 547 23.96 27.18 8.67
C TRP A 547 23.83 28.57 9.31
N ASN A 548 23.42 29.58 8.54
CA ASN A 548 23.24 30.93 9.07
C ASN A 548 21.80 31.09 9.59
N ASP A 549 21.67 31.14 10.91
CA ASP A 549 20.45 31.37 11.72
C ASP A 549 19.77 32.75 11.50
N LYS A 550 20.01 33.40 10.35
CA LYS A 550 19.41 34.68 9.97
C LYS A 550 18.44 34.48 8.80
N PRO A 551 17.16 34.17 9.07
CA PRO A 551 16.14 33.92 8.04
C PRO A 551 15.95 35.10 7.07
N ASP A 552 16.22 36.34 7.49
CA ASP A 552 16.00 37.54 6.66
C ASP A 552 16.92 37.67 5.43
N THR A 553 18.00 36.87 5.34
CA THR A 553 18.98 36.94 4.23
C THR A 553 19.04 35.68 3.37
N PHE A 554 18.19 34.69 3.65
CA PHE A 554 18.18 33.43 2.90
C PHE A 554 17.48 33.60 1.54
N ASP A 555 18.25 33.74 0.47
CA ASP A 555 17.74 33.76 -0.90
C ASP A 555 17.62 32.33 -1.45
N PHE A 556 16.45 31.74 -1.21
CA PHE A 556 16.08 30.39 -1.66
C PHE A 556 16.32 30.19 -3.17
N GLN A 557 15.99 31.18 -4.00
CA GLN A 557 16.11 31.06 -5.46
C GLN A 557 17.56 31.13 -5.91
N ALA A 558 18.36 32.01 -5.29
CA ALA A 558 19.77 32.09 -5.60
C ALA A 558 20.53 30.82 -5.20
N THR A 559 20.25 30.24 -4.04
CA THR A 559 20.91 28.99 -3.60
C THR A 559 20.54 27.82 -4.51
N LYS A 560 19.27 27.66 -4.88
CA LYS A 560 18.83 26.66 -5.86
C LYS A 560 19.58 26.80 -7.20
N LEU A 561 19.61 28.02 -7.76
CA LEU A 561 20.25 28.26 -9.06
C LEU A 561 21.76 27.97 -9.02
N ARG A 562 22.43 28.28 -7.90
CA ARG A 562 23.85 27.94 -7.70
C ARG A 562 24.06 26.43 -7.69
N ALA A 563 23.25 25.68 -6.95
CA ALA A 563 23.32 24.22 -6.90
C ALA A 563 23.03 23.58 -8.27
N GLU A 564 22.01 24.04 -8.99
CA GLU A 564 21.70 23.60 -10.36
C GLU A 564 22.88 23.83 -11.31
N LYS A 565 23.47 25.03 -11.27
CA LYS A 565 24.60 25.38 -12.12
C LYS A 565 25.85 24.56 -11.78
N ALA A 566 26.12 24.32 -10.49
CA ALA A 566 27.22 23.47 -10.04
C ALA A 566 27.05 22.03 -10.54
N VAL A 567 25.86 21.43 -10.38
CA VAL A 567 25.56 20.08 -10.90
C VAL A 567 25.78 20.01 -12.41
N GLN A 568 25.30 20.99 -13.17
CA GLN A 568 25.52 21.04 -14.63
C GLN A 568 27.01 21.08 -15.00
N ILE A 569 27.82 21.84 -14.25
CA ILE A 569 29.27 21.90 -14.47
C ILE A 569 29.91 20.54 -14.17
N TYR A 570 29.63 19.94 -13.01
CA TYR A 570 30.21 18.63 -12.65
C TYR A 570 29.82 17.53 -13.64
N GLU A 571 28.57 17.52 -14.11
CA GLU A 571 28.11 16.58 -15.14
C GLU A 571 28.81 16.79 -16.48
N TYR A 572 28.99 18.06 -16.89
CA TYR A 572 29.71 18.40 -18.11
C TYR A 572 31.18 17.98 -18.05
N LEU A 573 31.84 18.19 -16.90
CA LEU A 573 33.25 17.84 -16.69
C LEU A 573 33.46 16.34 -16.41
N GLY A 574 32.43 15.61 -15.99
CA GLY A 574 32.52 14.22 -15.57
C GLY A 574 33.35 14.02 -14.30
N VAL A 575 33.40 15.04 -13.43
CA VAL A 575 34.17 15.05 -12.19
C VAL A 575 33.28 14.58 -11.04
N GLU A 576 33.77 13.63 -10.26
CA GLU A 576 33.08 13.10 -9.08
C GLU A 576 33.96 13.38 -7.84
N THR A 577 33.69 14.50 -7.16
CA THR A 577 34.34 14.97 -5.93
C THR A 577 33.35 15.03 -4.77
N GLU A 578 33.82 15.27 -3.55
CA GLU A 578 32.95 15.49 -2.38
C GLU A 578 32.04 16.71 -2.60
N ALA A 579 32.57 17.82 -3.14
CA ALA A 579 31.79 19.00 -3.53
C ALA A 579 30.73 18.71 -4.60
N ALA A 580 30.97 17.76 -5.51
CA ALA A 580 29.94 17.31 -6.45
C ALA A 580 28.80 16.57 -5.72
N ALA A 581 29.10 15.74 -4.73
CA ALA A 581 28.07 15.10 -3.90
C ALA A 581 27.24 16.14 -3.12
N ASP A 582 27.90 17.17 -2.57
CA ASP A 582 27.24 18.29 -1.90
C ASP A 582 26.33 19.08 -2.85
N ALA A 583 26.76 19.32 -4.10
CA ALA A 583 25.94 20.00 -5.10
C ALA A 583 24.61 19.26 -5.37
N TYR A 584 24.66 17.94 -5.57
CA TYR A 584 23.47 17.11 -5.74
C TYR A 584 22.59 17.09 -4.49
N PHE A 585 23.21 17.11 -3.30
CA PHE A 585 22.49 17.18 -2.03
C PHE A 585 21.74 18.49 -1.88
N HIS A 586 22.41 19.64 -2.00
CA HIS A 586 21.76 20.95 -1.90
C HIS A 586 20.65 21.07 -2.94
N LEU A 587 20.90 20.65 -4.19
CA LEU A 587 19.86 20.67 -5.22
C LEU A 587 18.63 19.84 -4.83
N SER A 588 18.83 18.69 -4.17
CA SER A 588 17.73 17.82 -3.73
C SER A 588 16.82 18.48 -2.68
N TRP A 589 17.32 19.42 -1.89
CA TRP A 589 16.53 20.17 -0.90
C TRP A 589 15.59 21.21 -1.55
N PHE A 590 15.94 21.72 -2.74
CA PHE A 590 15.21 22.78 -3.42
C PHE A 590 14.27 22.29 -4.54
N HIS A 591 14.18 20.98 -4.73
CA HIS A 591 13.16 20.38 -5.60
C HIS A 591 11.82 20.26 -4.87
N ASP A 592 10.75 20.43 -5.64
CA ASP A 592 9.38 20.40 -5.12
C ASP A 592 9.12 19.08 -4.38
N PRO A 593 8.61 19.10 -3.14
CA PRO A 593 8.12 17.90 -2.45
C PRO A 593 7.14 17.08 -3.30
N MET A 594 6.46 17.71 -4.29
CA MET A 594 5.57 17.05 -5.24
C MET A 594 6.30 16.27 -6.36
N GLU A 595 7.64 16.34 -6.46
CA GLU A 595 8.48 15.54 -7.37
C GLU A 595 9.41 14.55 -6.63
N PRO A 596 8.88 13.62 -5.81
CA PRO A 596 9.66 12.80 -4.89
C PRO A 596 10.67 11.88 -5.60
N LEU A 597 10.33 11.39 -6.80
CA LEU A 597 11.25 10.55 -7.60
C LEU A 597 12.49 11.33 -8.06
N LYS A 598 12.35 12.63 -8.31
CA LYS A 598 13.48 13.48 -8.72
C LYS A 598 14.42 13.74 -7.56
N VAL A 599 13.86 14.02 -6.38
CA VAL A 599 14.63 14.16 -5.13
C VAL A 599 15.42 12.89 -4.83
N GLN A 600 14.79 11.71 -4.94
CA GLN A 600 15.47 10.43 -4.73
C GLN A 600 16.58 10.16 -5.76
N GLU A 601 16.38 10.53 -7.03
CA GLU A 601 17.42 10.41 -8.05
C GLU A 601 18.66 11.23 -7.69
N LEU A 602 18.46 12.48 -7.28
CA LEU A 602 19.53 13.39 -6.86
C LEU A 602 20.25 12.87 -5.60
N ARG A 603 19.50 12.45 -4.56
CA ARG A 603 20.07 11.89 -3.32
C ARG A 603 20.84 10.60 -3.57
N ARG A 604 20.31 9.70 -4.42
CA ARG A 604 21.00 8.46 -4.82
C ARG A 604 22.27 8.75 -5.62
N ARG A 605 22.30 9.82 -6.43
CA ARG A 605 23.52 10.26 -7.13
C ARG A 605 24.55 10.81 -6.16
N ALA A 606 24.14 11.69 -5.23
CA ALA A 606 25.00 12.22 -4.17
C ALA A 606 25.63 11.09 -3.34
N MET A 607 24.83 10.12 -2.89
CA MET A 607 25.30 8.97 -2.10
C MET A 607 26.33 8.11 -2.85
N LYS A 608 26.09 7.83 -4.15
CA LYS A 608 27.06 7.08 -4.97
C LYS A 608 28.39 7.80 -5.14
N ILE A 609 28.36 9.12 -5.31
CA ILE A 609 29.57 9.92 -5.40
C ILE A 609 30.29 9.90 -4.05
N ALA A 610 29.58 10.13 -2.95
CA ALA A 610 30.12 10.08 -1.59
C ALA A 610 30.81 8.75 -1.30
N ASP A 611 30.20 7.61 -1.66
CA ASP A 611 30.81 6.28 -1.47
C ASP A 611 32.06 6.04 -2.30
N LYS A 612 32.16 6.68 -3.47
CA LYS A 612 33.32 6.54 -4.37
C LYS A 612 34.51 7.39 -3.92
N VAL A 613 34.25 8.57 -3.36
CA VAL A 613 35.29 9.54 -2.95
C VAL A 613 35.70 9.38 -1.47
N ALA A 614 34.92 8.65 -0.67
CA ALA A 614 35.17 8.49 0.75
C ALA A 614 36.52 7.80 1.06
N PRO A 615 37.20 8.22 2.14
CA PRO A 615 38.42 7.57 2.59
C PRO A 615 38.13 6.17 3.17
N PRO A 616 39.16 5.30 3.36
CA PRO A 616 38.97 3.91 3.82
C PRO A 616 38.28 3.73 5.18
N GLY A 617 38.22 4.78 6.02
CA GLY A 617 37.50 4.80 7.30
C GLY A 617 36.06 5.32 7.22
N GLY A 618 35.66 5.86 6.06
CA GLY A 618 34.41 6.56 5.79
C GLY A 618 34.50 8.08 6.02
N SER A 619 33.51 8.83 5.55
CA SER A 619 33.38 10.27 5.78
C SER A 619 32.02 10.67 6.36
N GLN A 620 31.95 11.85 6.97
CA GLN A 620 30.69 12.42 7.49
C GLN A 620 29.64 12.61 6.36
N ARG A 621 30.08 12.97 5.15
CA ARG A 621 29.23 13.07 3.95
C ARG A 621 28.52 11.75 3.61
N GLN A 622 29.17 10.60 3.80
CA GLN A 622 28.55 9.29 3.58
C GLN A 622 27.40 9.00 4.56
N ILE A 623 27.51 9.50 5.80
CA ILE A 623 26.48 9.34 6.82
C ILE A 623 25.28 10.22 6.45
N PHE A 624 25.51 11.50 6.16
CA PHE A 624 24.43 12.41 5.76
C PHE A 624 23.70 11.93 4.51
N ALA A 625 24.42 11.54 3.45
CA ALA A 625 23.78 11.05 2.23
C ALA A 625 22.86 9.83 2.45
N ARG A 626 23.18 8.97 3.43
CA ARG A 626 22.33 7.84 3.85
C ARG A 626 21.12 8.31 4.65
N ILE A 627 21.31 9.22 5.62
CA ILE A 627 20.20 9.83 6.37
C ILE A 627 19.21 10.47 5.41
N ASP A 628 19.68 11.29 4.46
CA ASP A 628 18.81 11.99 3.51
C ASP A 628 18.06 11.03 2.61
N MET A 629 18.75 10.02 2.07
CA MET A 629 18.13 9.01 1.22
C MET A 629 17.09 8.20 2.02
N ALA A 630 17.43 7.77 3.23
CA ALA A 630 16.53 7.03 4.11
C ALA A 630 15.29 7.85 4.47
N LEU A 631 15.44 9.14 4.81
CA LEU A 631 14.32 10.05 5.05
C LEU A 631 13.43 10.16 3.81
N SER A 632 14.02 10.34 2.62
CA SER A 632 13.29 10.43 1.34
C SER A 632 12.51 9.16 1.00
N LEU A 633 13.03 7.99 1.36
CA LEU A 633 12.36 6.71 1.17
C LEU A 633 11.27 6.51 2.22
N SER A 634 11.51 6.97 3.46
CA SER A 634 10.56 6.80 4.57
C SER A 634 9.28 7.62 4.40
N HIS A 635 9.32 8.75 3.68
CA HIS A 635 8.20 9.68 3.46
C HIS A 635 7.27 9.33 2.29
N MET A 636 7.44 8.17 1.65
CA MET A 636 6.64 7.76 0.50
C MET A 636 5.91 6.44 0.78
N ASP A 637 4.65 6.37 0.36
CA ASP A 637 3.67 5.30 0.63
C ASP A 637 3.94 3.95 -0.09
N VAL A 638 5.16 3.69 -0.56
CA VAL A 638 5.50 2.52 -1.39
C VAL A 638 6.72 1.79 -0.82
N ASN A 639 6.50 0.61 -0.22
CA ASN A 639 7.38 -0.59 -0.10
C ASN A 639 8.91 -0.46 0.16
N ASP A 640 9.46 0.73 0.39
CA ASP A 640 10.91 0.98 0.41
C ASP A 640 11.44 1.24 1.84
N HIS A 641 10.62 1.03 2.88
CA HIS A 641 11.06 1.18 4.28
C HIS A 641 12.22 0.24 4.63
N GLN A 642 12.30 -0.95 4.02
CA GLN A 642 13.43 -1.84 4.24
C GLN A 642 14.73 -1.25 3.67
N GLU A 643 14.69 -0.65 2.47
CA GLU A 643 15.87 0.06 1.91
C GLU A 643 16.28 1.23 2.82
N ALA A 644 15.30 1.97 3.37
CA ALA A 644 15.58 3.03 4.32
C ALA A 644 16.27 2.53 5.61
N ILE A 645 15.79 1.40 6.18
CA ILE A 645 16.40 0.76 7.35
C ILE A 645 17.82 0.32 7.04
N ASP A 646 18.03 -0.41 5.94
CA ASP A 646 19.34 -0.93 5.54
C ASP A 646 20.36 0.22 5.37
N LEU A 647 19.96 1.30 4.69
CA LEU A 647 20.80 2.50 4.54
C LEU A 647 21.15 3.13 5.89
N MET A 648 20.22 3.11 6.84
CA MET A 648 20.43 3.70 8.15
C MET A 648 21.33 2.84 9.04
N GLU A 649 21.21 1.51 8.95
CA GLU A 649 22.16 0.58 9.58
C GLU A 649 23.58 0.76 9.04
N GLU A 650 23.74 0.94 7.73
CA GLU A 650 25.03 1.31 7.14
C GLU A 650 25.56 2.64 7.68
N GLY A 651 24.70 3.66 7.76
CA GLY A 651 25.05 4.99 8.26
C GLY A 651 25.53 4.95 9.71
N VAL A 652 24.84 4.20 10.58
CA VAL A 652 25.26 3.98 11.98
C VAL A 652 26.58 3.22 12.04
N ALA A 653 26.77 2.19 11.20
CA ALA A 653 28.02 1.44 11.14
C ALA A 653 29.21 2.31 10.70
N ILE A 654 29.02 3.22 9.76
CA ILE A 654 30.02 4.21 9.34
C ILE A 654 30.28 5.21 10.49
N SER A 655 29.21 5.74 11.10
CA SER A 655 29.32 6.69 12.21
C SER A 655 30.12 6.12 13.39
N ARG A 656 29.88 4.86 13.77
CA ARG A 656 30.62 4.15 14.82
C ARG A 656 32.10 3.90 14.49
N ARG A 657 32.52 3.98 13.22
CA ARG A 657 33.94 3.84 12.81
C ARG A 657 34.68 5.17 12.85
N ILE A 658 34.02 6.26 12.47
CA ILE A 658 34.63 7.58 12.31
C ILE A 658 34.62 8.34 13.65
N HIS A 659 33.54 8.19 14.42
CA HIS A 659 33.30 8.97 15.61
C HIS A 659 33.57 8.16 16.89
N SER A 660 34.07 8.82 17.94
CA SER A 660 34.18 8.22 19.28
C SER A 660 32.80 8.09 19.93
N SER A 661 32.72 7.33 21.04
CA SER A 661 31.49 7.17 21.83
C SER A 661 30.95 8.46 22.48
N THR A 662 31.57 9.60 22.20
CA THR A 662 31.27 10.93 22.79
C THR A 662 30.99 11.98 21.72
N ASP A 663 30.85 11.58 20.46
CA ASP A 663 30.63 12.51 19.36
C ASP A 663 29.12 12.78 19.14
N PRO A 664 28.68 14.05 19.14
CA PRO A 664 27.28 14.42 18.87
C PRO A 664 26.73 13.91 17.53
N MET A 665 27.60 13.65 16.54
CA MET A 665 27.21 13.13 15.24
C MET A 665 26.71 11.68 15.34
N ALA A 666 27.30 10.87 16.22
CA ALA A 666 26.83 9.50 16.47
C ALA A 666 25.41 9.50 17.05
N ALA A 667 25.16 10.37 18.03
CA ALA A 667 23.84 10.55 18.64
C ALA A 667 22.80 11.05 17.62
N THR A 668 23.18 12.01 16.78
CA THR A 668 22.33 12.52 15.69
C THR A 668 21.94 11.41 14.70
N THR A 669 22.91 10.55 14.34
CA THR A 669 22.70 9.41 13.45
C THR A 669 21.70 8.40 14.03
N LEU A 670 21.83 8.08 15.32
CA LEU A 670 20.92 7.19 16.06
C LEU A 670 19.51 7.77 16.19
N ARG A 671 19.39 9.09 16.40
CA ARG A 671 18.10 9.78 16.42
C ARG A 671 17.35 9.62 15.09
N TYR A 672 18.05 9.82 13.96
CA TYR A 672 17.43 9.60 12.65
C TYR A 672 17.13 8.11 12.40
N GLN A 673 17.95 7.18 12.89
CA GLN A 673 17.63 5.75 12.85
C GLN A 673 16.32 5.44 13.58
N GLY A 674 16.16 5.98 14.79
CA GLY A 674 14.91 5.84 15.53
C GLY A 674 13.71 6.35 14.74
N GLU A 675 13.86 7.49 14.05
CA GLU A 675 12.81 8.09 13.24
C GLU A 675 12.41 7.21 12.04
N ILE A 676 13.40 6.65 11.33
CA ILE A 676 13.17 5.73 10.21
C ILE A 676 12.51 4.42 10.67
N LEU A 677 12.98 3.84 11.78
CA LEU A 677 12.40 2.62 12.36
C LEU A 677 10.96 2.86 12.81
N LEU A 678 10.68 4.03 13.40
CA LEU A 678 9.34 4.41 13.81
C LEU A 678 8.40 4.58 12.61
N HIS A 679 8.87 5.17 11.49
CA HIS A 679 8.13 5.25 10.22
C HIS A 679 7.90 3.88 9.57
N ALA A 680 8.87 2.97 9.71
CA ALA A 680 8.72 1.58 9.30
C ALA A 680 7.81 0.78 10.23
N GLY A 681 7.46 1.27 11.42
CA GLY A 681 6.61 0.55 12.37
C GLY A 681 7.37 -0.41 13.31
N ASP A 682 8.70 -0.42 13.28
CA ASP A 682 9.53 -1.08 14.29
C ASP A 682 9.70 -0.17 15.51
N ILE A 683 8.67 -0.12 16.34
CA ILE A 683 8.62 0.75 17.53
C ILE A 683 9.71 0.36 18.53
N GLN A 684 9.98 -0.94 18.71
CA GLN A 684 10.98 -1.39 19.68
C GLN A 684 12.40 -1.07 19.21
N GLY A 685 12.70 -1.25 17.93
CA GLY A 685 13.93 -0.79 17.32
C GLY A 685 14.13 0.72 17.51
N ALA A 686 13.07 1.51 17.29
CA ALA A 686 13.10 2.96 17.48
C ALA A 686 13.42 3.36 18.94
N ILE A 687 12.75 2.74 19.92
CA ILE A 687 13.02 2.96 21.36
C ILE A 687 14.50 2.68 21.67
N ASN A 688 15.04 1.58 21.17
CA ASN A 688 16.44 1.21 21.41
C ASN A 688 17.40 2.25 20.80
N SER A 689 17.16 2.68 19.56
CA SER A 689 18.00 3.69 18.89
C SER A 689 17.92 5.06 19.58
N TYR A 690 16.74 5.52 20.00
CA TYR A 690 16.60 6.79 20.70
C TYR A 690 17.23 6.77 22.09
N ARG A 691 17.08 5.66 22.82
CA ARG A 691 17.71 5.50 24.14
C ARG A 691 19.23 5.54 24.03
N GLU A 692 19.79 4.76 23.10
CA GLU A 692 21.23 4.79 22.83
C GLU A 692 21.65 6.21 22.43
N GLY A 693 20.93 6.87 21.52
CA GLY A 693 21.23 8.25 21.12
C GLY A 693 21.22 9.25 22.28
N TRP A 694 20.27 9.14 23.20
CA TRP A 694 20.19 10.02 24.36
C TRP A 694 21.30 9.74 25.38
N GLU A 695 21.64 8.47 25.63
CA GLU A 695 22.79 8.08 26.46
C GLU A 695 24.10 8.65 25.89
N TYR A 696 24.26 8.68 24.57
CA TYR A 696 25.41 9.32 23.91
C TYR A 696 25.48 10.83 24.17
N TYR A 697 24.36 11.55 24.04
CA TYR A 697 24.31 12.99 24.34
C TYR A 697 24.67 13.28 25.81
N GLN A 698 24.15 12.47 26.74
CA GLN A 698 24.47 12.58 28.17
C GLN A 698 25.95 12.28 28.44
N ALA A 699 26.49 11.21 27.87
CA ALA A 699 27.90 10.83 28.06
C ALA A 699 28.88 11.87 27.47
N ALA A 700 28.46 12.57 26.42
CA ALA A 700 29.24 13.63 25.79
C ALA A 700 29.12 15.01 26.47
N GLY A 701 28.23 15.16 27.46
CA GLY A 701 28.01 16.43 28.17
C GLY A 701 27.21 17.46 27.37
N TYR A 702 26.42 17.02 26.40
CA TYR A 702 25.51 17.83 25.57
C TYR A 702 24.04 17.62 25.99
N ASP A 703 23.81 17.28 27.25
CA ASP A 703 22.51 16.99 27.82
C ASP A 703 21.51 18.15 27.66
N ASN A 704 22.00 19.39 27.76
CA ASN A 704 21.21 20.62 27.61
C ASN A 704 21.13 21.19 26.17
N GLU A 705 21.59 20.47 25.14
CA GLU A 705 21.39 20.93 23.75
C GLU A 705 19.97 20.61 23.27
N GLU A 706 19.40 21.48 22.45
CA GLU A 706 18.07 21.26 21.84
C GLU A 706 18.00 19.92 21.07
N ARG A 707 19.11 19.50 20.45
CA ARG A 707 19.22 18.20 19.77
C ARG A 707 19.10 17.00 20.73
N SER A 708 19.63 17.13 21.94
CA SER A 708 19.49 16.14 23.01
C SER A 708 18.04 16.09 23.51
N HIS A 709 17.43 17.26 23.77
CA HIS A 709 16.03 17.35 24.17
C HIS A 709 15.10 16.69 23.14
N GLY A 710 15.32 16.97 21.85
CA GLY A 710 14.56 16.37 20.76
C GLY A 710 14.71 14.84 20.68
N CYS A 711 15.87 14.29 21.05
CA CYS A 711 16.08 12.83 21.09
C CYS A 711 15.32 12.19 22.26
N ALA A 712 15.34 12.81 23.44
CA ALA A 712 14.64 12.33 24.62
C ALA A 712 13.10 12.45 24.48
N LEU A 713 12.61 13.54 23.88
CA LEU A 713 11.19 13.68 23.51
C LEU A 713 10.77 12.57 22.53
N ALA A 714 11.57 12.31 21.49
CA ALA A 714 11.28 11.24 20.54
C ALA A 714 11.30 9.84 21.19
N LEU A 715 12.17 9.60 22.17
CA LEU A 715 12.16 8.39 23.00
C LEU A 715 10.83 8.26 23.76
N ALA A 716 10.43 9.32 24.46
CA ALA A 716 9.18 9.33 25.23
C ALA A 716 7.95 9.13 24.34
N GLU A 717 7.93 9.74 23.15
CA GLU A 717 6.86 9.52 22.17
C GLU A 717 6.84 8.07 21.63
N ALA A 718 8.00 7.46 21.40
CA ALA A 718 8.09 6.07 20.98
C ALA A 718 7.62 5.09 22.08
N LEU A 719 8.00 5.35 23.34
CA LEU A 719 7.52 4.62 24.53
C LEU A 719 6.00 4.77 24.70
N HIS A 720 5.49 5.99 24.53
CA HIS A 720 4.06 6.29 24.50
C HIS A 720 3.33 5.48 23.42
N CYS A 721 3.88 5.40 22.20
CA CYS A 721 3.32 4.58 21.11
C CYS A 721 3.36 3.07 21.40
N ALA A 722 4.38 2.59 22.12
CA ALA A 722 4.44 1.21 22.62
C ALA A 722 3.46 0.97 23.79
N GLY A 723 2.89 2.03 24.35
CA GLY A 723 2.04 2.04 25.54
C GLY A 723 2.79 1.70 26.83
N GLN A 724 4.09 1.98 26.87
CA GLN A 724 4.94 1.96 28.06
C GLN A 724 4.89 3.35 28.73
N TYR A 725 3.73 3.71 29.28
CA TYR A 725 3.46 5.06 29.76
C TYR A 725 4.26 5.41 31.01
N ASN A 726 4.48 4.43 31.91
CA ASN A 726 5.30 4.64 33.10
C ASN A 726 6.74 5.04 32.73
N GLU A 727 7.38 4.30 31.83
CA GLU A 727 8.75 4.58 31.37
C GLU A 727 8.83 5.88 30.55
N ALA A 728 7.81 6.17 29.75
CA ALA A 728 7.70 7.45 29.06
C ALA A 728 7.66 8.62 30.06
N ASN A 729 6.86 8.51 31.12
CA ASN A 729 6.76 9.53 32.16
C ASN A 729 8.07 9.70 32.94
N GLU A 730 8.80 8.62 33.24
CA GLU A 730 10.14 8.68 33.85
C GLU A 730 11.12 9.46 32.95
N THR A 731 11.17 9.12 31.65
CA THR A 731 12.00 9.82 30.67
C THR A 731 11.68 11.32 30.59
N LEU A 732 10.39 11.66 30.60
CA LEU A 732 9.91 13.06 30.54
C LEU A 732 10.19 13.82 31.84
N GLN A 733 10.18 13.14 32.99
CA GLN A 733 10.53 13.72 34.28
C GLN A 733 12.02 14.06 34.34
N ASP A 734 12.88 13.16 33.88
CA ASP A 734 14.33 13.39 33.79
C ASP A 734 14.66 14.54 32.84
N LEU A 735 14.08 14.54 31.64
CA LEU A 735 14.25 15.63 30.69
C LEU A 735 13.69 16.96 31.24
N GLY A 736 12.50 16.94 31.85
CA GLY A 736 11.88 18.12 32.44
C GLY A 736 12.73 18.76 33.54
N ALA A 737 13.43 17.96 34.34
CA ALA A 737 14.38 18.46 35.34
C ALA A 737 15.58 19.18 34.69
N ILE A 738 16.11 18.63 33.58
CA ILE A 738 17.18 19.26 32.79
C ILE A 738 16.67 20.59 32.19
N CYS A 739 15.53 20.57 31.49
CA CYS A 739 14.99 21.76 30.83
C CYS A 739 14.66 22.87 31.84
N ARG A 740 14.09 22.53 33.00
CA ARG A 740 13.80 23.51 34.06
C ARG A 740 15.07 24.14 34.63
N LYS A 741 16.13 23.34 34.85
CA LYS A 741 17.41 23.82 35.36
C LYS A 741 18.09 24.82 34.41
N HIS A 742 17.84 24.67 33.11
CA HIS A 742 18.49 25.45 32.07
C HIS A 742 17.55 26.45 31.36
N GLU A 743 16.35 26.67 31.89
CA GLU A 743 15.36 27.62 31.36
C GLU A 743 15.01 27.35 29.88
N ALA A 744 14.99 26.07 29.47
CA ALA A 744 14.60 25.65 28.12
C ALA A 744 13.08 25.44 28.05
N TRP A 745 12.30 26.54 28.11
CA TRP A 745 10.85 26.49 28.33
C TRP A 745 10.07 25.79 27.22
N LYS A 746 10.44 25.99 25.95
CA LYS A 746 9.86 25.26 24.82
C LYS A 746 10.01 23.74 24.96
N SER A 747 11.19 23.26 25.35
CA SER A 747 11.42 21.82 25.55
C SER A 747 10.65 21.32 26.78
N LEU A 748 10.57 22.13 27.84
CA LEU A 748 9.81 21.81 29.05
C LEU A 748 8.29 21.72 28.78
N GLY A 749 7.73 22.64 28.00
CA GLY A 749 6.32 22.61 27.59
C GLY A 749 5.98 21.37 26.78
N ASN A 750 6.87 20.97 25.85
CA ASN A 750 6.73 19.71 25.12
C ASN A 750 6.79 18.48 26.04
N CYS A 751 7.61 18.50 27.10
CA CYS A 751 7.63 17.40 28.08
C CYS A 751 6.27 17.24 28.76
N TRP A 752 5.68 18.35 29.19
CA TRP A 752 4.38 18.37 29.85
C TRP A 752 3.24 17.96 28.92
N LEU A 753 3.28 18.36 27.64
CA LEU A 753 2.32 17.92 26.63
C LEU A 753 2.33 16.40 26.46
N VAL A 754 3.50 15.80 26.21
CA VAL A 754 3.62 14.34 26.01
C VAL A 754 3.18 13.59 27.28
N ARG A 755 3.55 14.08 28.47
CA ARG A 755 3.13 13.51 29.76
C ARG A 755 1.61 13.58 29.93
N GLY A 756 1.02 14.72 29.59
CA GLY A 756 -0.44 14.90 29.59
C GLY A 756 -1.14 13.90 28.66
N TRP A 757 -0.56 13.60 27.49
CA TRP A 757 -1.10 12.54 26.63
C TRP A 757 -0.96 11.16 27.22
N CYS A 758 0.17 10.80 27.84
CA CYS A 758 0.33 9.53 28.54
C CYS A 758 -0.82 9.33 29.55
N GLU A 759 -1.07 10.32 30.39
CA GLU A 759 -2.16 10.26 31.38
C GLU A 759 -3.54 10.21 30.74
N LEU A 760 -3.74 10.97 29.65
CA LEU A 760 -5.00 10.91 28.90
C LEU A 760 -5.25 9.52 28.30
N HIS A 761 -4.21 8.78 27.89
CA HIS A 761 -4.33 7.39 27.37
C HIS A 761 -4.68 6.36 28.43
N ARG A 762 -4.36 6.67 29.69
CA ARG A 762 -4.67 5.87 30.87
C ARG A 762 -6.03 6.23 31.48
N ASP A 763 -6.79 7.13 30.84
CA ASP A 763 -8.04 7.71 31.34
C ASP A 763 -7.88 8.46 32.68
N ASN A 764 -6.66 8.96 32.96
CA ASN A 764 -6.33 9.74 34.14
C ASN A 764 -6.50 11.24 33.86
N TYR A 765 -7.74 11.68 33.73
CA TYR A 765 -8.07 13.06 33.35
C TYR A 765 -7.55 14.15 34.31
N PRO A 766 -7.56 13.98 35.64
CA PRO A 766 -7.04 14.99 36.55
C PRO A 766 -5.54 15.30 36.32
N ASP A 767 -4.71 14.25 36.27
CA ASP A 767 -3.26 14.44 36.08
C ASP A 767 -2.94 14.89 34.66
N ALA A 768 -3.69 14.41 33.66
CA ALA A 768 -3.58 14.91 32.28
C ALA A 768 -3.85 16.42 32.21
N HIS A 769 -4.94 16.88 32.84
CA HIS A 769 -5.29 18.29 32.89
C HIS A 769 -4.21 19.13 33.57
N GLN A 770 -3.67 18.67 34.70
CA GLN A 770 -2.58 19.36 35.39
C GLN A 770 -1.33 19.47 34.52
N CYS A 771 -0.96 18.39 33.81
CA CYS A 771 0.17 18.43 32.87
C CYS A 771 -0.04 19.48 31.78
N PHE A 772 -1.24 19.59 31.20
CA PHE A 772 -1.51 20.61 30.17
C PHE A 772 -1.47 22.04 30.73
N LEU A 773 -1.90 22.27 31.98
CA LEU A 773 -1.73 23.57 32.63
C LEU A 773 -0.25 23.92 32.82
N GLU A 774 0.60 22.96 33.19
CA GLU A 774 2.05 23.19 33.28
C GLU A 774 2.69 23.43 31.91
N ALA A 775 2.16 22.83 30.84
CA ALA A 775 2.58 23.12 29.47
C ALA A 775 2.24 24.57 29.06
N VAL A 776 1.02 25.05 29.38
CA VAL A 776 0.61 26.44 29.16
C VAL A 776 1.51 27.41 29.92
N LYS A 777 1.88 27.12 31.17
CA LYS A 777 2.82 27.96 31.94
C LYS A 777 4.19 28.03 31.25
N ALA A 778 4.74 26.88 30.85
CA ALA A 778 6.02 26.85 30.15
C ALA A 778 5.97 27.58 28.79
N ALA A 779 4.85 27.52 28.06
CA ALA A 779 4.67 28.27 26.82
C ALA A 779 4.70 29.80 27.07
N HIS A 780 4.04 30.27 28.12
CA HIS A 780 4.04 31.69 28.50
C HIS A 780 5.40 32.22 29.00
N ASP A 781 6.23 31.35 29.59
CA ASP A 781 7.56 31.71 30.08
C ASP A 781 8.63 31.70 28.96
N GLU A 782 8.32 31.16 27.77
CA GLU A 782 9.26 31.10 26.63
C GLU A 782 9.54 32.52 26.06
N PRO A 783 10.82 32.89 25.83
CA PRO A 783 11.17 34.18 25.23
C PRO A 783 10.81 34.26 23.74
N GLY A 784 9.62 34.78 23.44
CA GLY A 784 9.11 34.95 22.09
C GLY A 784 7.72 34.32 21.96
N ASP A 785 6.91 34.80 21.00
CA ASP A 785 5.56 34.28 20.77
C ASP A 785 5.65 32.90 20.08
N ASP A 786 5.90 31.82 20.84
CA ASP A 786 5.70 30.45 20.34
C ASP A 786 4.21 30.11 20.34
N THR A 787 3.52 30.74 19.40
CA THR A 787 2.06 30.66 19.21
C THR A 787 1.55 29.23 19.00
N GLU A 788 2.41 28.27 18.62
CA GLU A 788 2.00 26.88 18.38
C GLU A 788 1.91 26.09 19.69
N LEU A 789 2.97 26.15 20.51
CA LEU A 789 3.02 25.43 21.78
C LEU A 789 1.92 25.92 22.73
N ASP A 790 1.70 27.23 22.74
CA ASP A 790 0.65 27.89 23.52
C ASP A 790 -0.75 27.37 23.10
N PHE A 791 -1.06 27.46 21.81
CA PHE A 791 -2.34 27.00 21.27
C PHE A 791 -2.59 25.50 21.53
N LEU A 792 -1.59 24.65 21.32
CA LEU A 792 -1.71 23.21 21.59
C LEU A 792 -1.98 22.93 23.06
N SER A 793 -1.26 23.60 23.95
CA SER A 793 -1.39 23.40 25.39
C SER A 793 -2.77 23.81 25.88
N GLU A 794 -3.26 24.98 25.47
CA GLU A 794 -4.60 25.46 25.80
C GLU A 794 -5.71 24.55 25.23
N PHE A 795 -5.55 24.08 23.99
CA PHE A 795 -6.50 23.12 23.39
C PHE A 795 -6.64 21.86 24.24
N TYR A 796 -5.53 21.31 24.72
CA TYR A 796 -5.56 20.11 25.54
C TYR A 796 -6.02 20.34 26.98
N VAL A 797 -5.90 21.56 27.51
CA VAL A 797 -6.59 21.98 28.74
C VAL A 797 -8.11 21.87 28.55
N ALA A 798 -8.65 22.46 27.48
CA ALA A 798 -10.08 22.36 27.17
C ALA A 798 -10.52 20.90 26.93
N ARG A 799 -9.72 20.13 26.18
CA ARG A 799 -10.01 18.74 25.84
C ARG A 799 -9.98 17.80 27.04
N SER A 800 -9.03 17.98 27.96
CA SER A 800 -8.97 17.19 29.19
C SER A 800 -10.18 17.43 30.10
N LEU A 801 -10.66 18.68 30.22
CA LEU A 801 -11.90 18.99 30.96
C LEU A 801 -13.13 18.33 30.33
N ASP A 802 -13.24 18.36 29.00
CA ASP A 802 -14.33 17.75 28.24
C ASP A 802 -14.39 16.24 28.50
N LEU A 803 -13.25 15.54 28.36
CA LEU A 803 -13.14 14.10 28.59
C LEU A 803 -13.33 13.70 30.06
N TRP A 804 -13.03 14.61 31.00
CA TRP A 804 -13.31 14.45 32.43
C TRP A 804 -14.80 14.60 32.76
N GLY A 805 -15.62 15.16 31.85
CA GLY A 805 -17.03 15.44 32.09
C GLY A 805 -17.28 16.78 32.80
N ARG A 806 -16.28 17.66 32.88
CA ARG A 806 -16.41 19.05 33.38
C ARG A 806 -16.89 19.96 32.24
N THR A 807 -18.07 19.64 31.70
CA THR A 807 -18.58 20.20 30.43
C THR A 807 -18.69 21.73 30.41
N ALA A 808 -19.13 22.35 31.51
CA ALA A 808 -19.24 23.81 31.60
C ALA A 808 -17.88 24.52 31.52
N GLU A 809 -16.86 23.96 32.17
CA GLU A 809 -15.52 24.53 32.18
C GLU A 809 -14.81 24.28 30.85
N ALA A 810 -14.99 23.09 30.28
CA ALA A 810 -14.50 22.77 28.95
C ALA A 810 -15.08 23.73 27.89
N GLN A 811 -16.39 24.01 27.95
CA GLN A 811 -17.03 24.95 27.03
C GLN A 811 -16.43 26.35 27.15
N SER A 812 -16.18 26.84 28.37
CA SER A 812 -15.53 28.13 28.59
C SER A 812 -14.13 28.17 27.99
N ALA A 813 -13.32 27.13 28.25
CA ALA A 813 -11.96 27.04 27.71
C ALA A 813 -11.95 26.99 26.17
N TYR A 814 -12.88 26.26 25.54
CA TYR A 814 -13.01 26.24 24.08
C TYR A 814 -13.44 27.59 23.49
N GLN A 815 -14.23 28.40 24.21
CA GLN A 815 -14.61 29.74 23.76
C GLN A 815 -13.40 30.69 23.76
N GLU A 816 -12.53 30.60 24.76
CA GLU A 816 -11.31 31.40 24.87
C GLU A 816 -10.31 31.08 23.74
N LEU A 817 -10.31 29.84 23.23
CA LEU A 817 -9.48 29.37 22.12
C LEU A 817 -9.95 29.82 20.71
N GLN A 818 -11.20 30.25 20.56
CA GLN A 818 -11.75 30.57 19.22
C GLN A 818 -11.03 31.72 18.49
N PRO A 819 -10.69 32.85 19.13
CA PRO A 819 -9.94 33.93 18.50
C PRO A 819 -8.55 33.48 18.03
N LEU A 820 -7.85 32.71 18.86
CA LEU A 820 -6.53 32.15 18.55
C LEU A 820 -6.60 31.21 17.35
N SER A 821 -7.52 30.24 17.36
CA SER A 821 -7.66 29.26 16.29
C SER A 821 -8.07 29.86 14.93
N SER A 822 -8.77 31.00 14.92
CA SER A 822 -9.19 31.67 13.68
C SER A 822 -8.01 32.20 12.88
N HIS A 823 -7.02 32.80 13.56
CA HIS A 823 -5.79 33.31 12.96
C HIS A 823 -4.99 32.19 12.29
N TRP A 824 -4.91 31.03 12.95
CA TRP A 824 -4.21 29.85 12.45
C TRP A 824 -4.89 29.20 11.25
N SER A 825 -6.22 29.28 11.16
CA SER A 825 -6.99 28.69 10.06
C SER A 825 -6.84 29.43 8.72
N GLU A 826 -6.41 30.69 8.75
CA GLU A 826 -6.26 31.56 7.57
C GLU A 826 -4.84 31.59 6.98
N LEU A 827 -3.85 31.01 7.67
CA LEU A 827 -2.45 30.96 7.18
C LEU A 827 -2.33 29.95 6.02
N GLU A 828 -2.20 30.47 4.79
CA GLU A 828 -1.94 29.67 3.59
C GLU A 828 -0.65 28.86 3.75
N GLY A 829 -0.79 27.54 3.87
CA GLY A 829 0.32 26.59 3.97
C GLY A 829 0.37 25.78 5.27
N ILE A 830 -0.34 26.21 6.32
CA ILE A 830 -0.35 25.51 7.62
C ILE A 830 -1.54 24.54 7.69
N ALA A 831 -1.23 23.29 7.31
CA ALA A 831 -1.83 21.99 7.60
C ALA A 831 -3.35 21.84 7.92
N PRO A 832 -4.01 20.78 7.41
CA PRO A 832 -5.33 20.28 7.86
C PRO A 832 -5.52 20.12 9.38
N PHE A 833 -4.42 20.11 10.13
CA PHE A 833 -4.38 20.04 11.58
C PHE A 833 -4.91 21.30 12.27
N ALA A 834 -4.52 22.50 11.81
CA ALA A 834 -5.05 23.75 12.35
C ALA A 834 -6.56 23.89 12.07
N GLN A 835 -6.99 23.49 10.87
CA GLN A 835 -8.41 23.44 10.48
C GLN A 835 -9.21 22.46 11.34
N HIS A 836 -8.60 21.32 11.71
CA HIS A 836 -9.21 20.35 12.61
C HIS A 836 -9.40 20.90 14.03
N LEU A 837 -8.34 21.46 14.63
CA LEU A 837 -8.38 22.02 15.99
C LEU A 837 -9.36 23.21 16.07
N HIS A 838 -9.36 24.08 15.05
CA HIS A 838 -10.33 25.16 14.94
C HIS A 838 -11.78 24.63 14.88
N ALA A 839 -12.05 23.62 14.05
CA ALA A 839 -13.39 23.04 13.95
C ALA A 839 -13.86 22.46 15.29
N LEU A 840 -12.99 21.78 16.05
CA LEU A 840 -13.33 21.28 17.39
C LEU A 840 -13.57 22.41 18.40
N ALA A 841 -12.71 23.42 18.43
CA ALA A 841 -12.86 24.55 19.35
C ALA A 841 -14.19 25.31 19.13
N VAL A 842 -14.59 25.48 17.86
CA VAL A 842 -15.87 26.12 17.52
C VAL A 842 -17.06 25.25 17.91
N VAL A 843 -17.01 23.95 17.58
CA VAL A 843 -18.08 22.99 17.88
C VAL A 843 -18.35 22.87 19.38
N HIS A 844 -17.31 22.76 20.19
CA HIS A 844 -17.46 22.58 21.63
C HIS A 844 -17.66 23.90 22.39
N GLY A 845 -17.10 25.02 21.92
CA GLY A 845 -17.27 26.32 22.55
C GLY A 845 -18.64 26.96 22.30
N SER A 846 -19.17 26.84 21.07
CA SER A 846 -20.38 27.54 20.63
C SER A 846 -21.45 26.61 20.05
N PRO A 847 -21.91 25.56 20.76
CA PRO A 847 -22.79 24.52 20.22
C PRO A 847 -24.20 25.01 19.84
N GLY A 848 -24.58 26.24 20.20
CA GLY A 848 -25.86 26.86 19.85
C GLY A 848 -25.78 27.96 18.79
N ASP A 849 -24.59 28.30 18.32
CA ASP A 849 -24.38 29.35 17.30
C ASP A 849 -24.33 28.72 15.91
N THR A 850 -25.42 28.88 15.15
CA THR A 850 -25.57 28.26 13.83
C THR A 850 -24.54 28.78 12.82
N ASP A 851 -24.16 30.06 12.89
CA ASP A 851 -23.19 30.65 11.96
C ASP A 851 -21.78 30.14 12.27
N ALA A 852 -21.44 30.00 13.56
CA ALA A 852 -20.18 29.40 13.98
C ALA A 852 -20.08 27.91 13.58
N LEU A 853 -21.18 27.14 13.74
CA LEU A 853 -21.24 25.73 13.36
C LEU A 853 -21.10 25.51 11.84
N GLU A 854 -21.68 26.38 11.01
CA GLU A 854 -21.49 26.35 9.55
C GLU A 854 -20.04 26.67 9.15
N SER A 855 -19.38 27.59 9.86
CA SER A 855 -17.95 27.87 9.68
C SER A 855 -17.08 26.64 10.02
N ALA A 856 -17.38 25.98 11.15
CA ALA A 856 -16.69 24.76 11.56
C ALA A 856 -16.90 23.61 10.56
N LEU A 857 -18.12 23.48 10.01
CA LEU A 857 -18.43 22.50 8.95
C LEU A 857 -17.58 22.76 7.70
N ALA A 858 -17.49 24.02 7.25
CA ALA A 858 -16.69 24.40 6.10
C ALA A 858 -15.19 24.15 6.34
N ALA A 859 -14.68 24.43 7.54
CA ALA A 859 -13.30 24.13 7.93
C ALA A 859 -13.02 22.62 7.93
N ALA A 860 -13.93 21.82 8.49
CA ALA A 860 -13.81 20.36 8.49
C ALA A 860 -13.88 19.78 7.07
N GLU A 861 -14.70 20.33 6.19
CA GLU A 861 -14.78 19.91 4.78
C GLU A 861 -13.52 20.22 3.99
N ARG A 862 -12.95 21.42 4.15
CA ARG A 862 -11.65 21.77 3.56
C ARG A 862 -10.55 20.84 4.04
N GLY A 863 -10.51 20.55 5.35
CA GLY A 863 -9.55 19.61 5.93
C GLY A 863 -9.72 18.20 5.38
N LEU A 864 -10.97 17.73 5.22
CA LEU A 864 -11.27 16.42 4.65
C LEU A 864 -10.92 16.35 3.16
N GLU A 865 -11.16 17.40 2.38
CA GLU A 865 -10.79 17.47 0.97
C GLU A 865 -9.26 17.40 0.79
N PHE A 866 -8.51 18.12 1.62
CA PHE A 866 -7.06 18.01 1.66
C PHE A 866 -6.60 16.61 2.07
N SER A 867 -7.26 15.98 3.06
CA SER A 867 -6.92 14.62 3.48
C SER A 867 -7.18 13.55 2.41
N LYS A 868 -8.11 13.76 1.48
CA LYS A 868 -8.35 12.83 0.35
C LYS A 868 -7.18 12.78 -0.64
N ILE A 869 -6.32 13.80 -0.63
CA ILE A 869 -5.14 13.91 -1.49
C ILE A 869 -3.96 13.12 -0.88
N ALA A 870 -3.96 12.87 0.44
CA ALA A 870 -2.87 12.20 1.16
C ALA A 870 -3.36 10.87 1.77
N ILE A 871 -2.98 9.75 1.16
CA ILE A 871 -3.52 8.40 1.47
C ILE A 871 -2.71 7.68 2.58
N ASP A 872 -1.75 8.33 3.23
CA ASP A 872 -0.85 7.69 4.19
C ASP A 872 -1.46 7.55 5.61
N ALA A 873 -0.92 6.63 6.42
CA ALA A 873 -1.41 6.35 7.79
C ALA A 873 -1.45 7.55 8.77
N PRO A 874 -0.55 8.56 8.72
CA PRO A 874 -0.64 9.77 9.55
C PRO A 874 -1.93 10.57 9.33
N HIS A 875 -2.49 10.51 8.11
CA HIS A 875 -3.71 11.22 7.76
C HIS A 875 -4.97 10.51 8.23
N ARG A 876 -4.96 9.19 8.47
CA ARG A 876 -6.16 8.44 8.91
C ARG A 876 -6.70 8.95 10.25
N PHE A 877 -5.82 9.25 11.21
CA PHE A 877 -6.21 9.81 12.50
C PHE A 877 -6.85 11.19 12.34
N ARG A 878 -6.18 12.12 11.65
CA ARG A 878 -6.67 13.49 11.42
C ARG A 878 -7.98 13.47 10.65
N THR A 879 -8.09 12.61 9.64
CA THR A 879 -9.33 12.40 8.88
C THR A 879 -10.45 11.90 9.77
N SER A 880 -10.17 10.95 10.68
CA SER A 880 -11.17 10.42 11.62
C SER A 880 -11.65 11.48 12.62
N GLN A 881 -10.76 12.37 13.06
CA GLN A 881 -11.07 13.47 13.96
C GLN A 881 -11.78 14.64 13.26
N LEU A 882 -11.46 14.90 11.99
CA LEU A 882 -12.26 15.78 11.13
C LEU A 882 -13.66 15.23 10.86
N CYS A 883 -13.80 13.90 10.72
CA CYS A 883 -15.11 13.25 10.66
C CYS A 883 -15.89 13.45 11.98
N LEU A 884 -15.23 13.33 13.14
CA LEU A 884 -15.86 13.61 14.43
C LEU A 884 -16.38 15.06 14.50
N ALA A 885 -15.52 16.04 14.23
CA ALA A 885 -15.89 17.45 14.24
C ALA A 885 -17.05 17.75 13.28
N LYS A 886 -16.97 17.23 12.03
CA LYS A 886 -18.03 17.36 11.02
C LYS A 886 -19.34 16.74 11.50
N ALA A 887 -19.30 15.56 12.12
CA ALA A 887 -20.51 14.89 12.59
C ALA A 887 -21.19 15.64 13.73
N ILE A 888 -20.43 16.15 14.70
CA ILE A 888 -21.00 16.94 15.80
C ILE A 888 -21.64 18.23 15.25
N ALA A 889 -20.96 18.92 14.32
CA ALA A 889 -21.53 20.11 13.66
C ALA A 889 -22.83 19.78 12.89
N LEU A 890 -22.85 18.66 12.15
CA LEU A 890 -24.04 18.20 11.41
C LEU A 890 -25.21 17.86 12.35
N ASP A 891 -24.97 17.20 13.49
CA ASP A 891 -26.01 16.91 14.48
C ASP A 891 -26.58 18.20 15.08
N ALA A 892 -25.70 19.17 15.40
CA ALA A 892 -26.11 20.46 15.97
C ALA A 892 -26.99 21.28 15.02
N VAL A 893 -26.79 21.19 13.70
CA VAL A 893 -27.66 21.83 12.68
C VAL A 893 -28.87 20.96 12.27
N GLY A 894 -29.13 19.85 12.97
CA GLY A 894 -30.29 18.99 12.76
C GLY A 894 -30.16 17.95 11.64
N ARG A 895 -28.95 17.68 11.15
CA ARG A 895 -28.63 16.69 10.09
C ARG A 895 -28.08 15.39 10.68
N SER A 896 -28.76 14.82 11.67
CA SER A 896 -28.27 13.68 12.46
C SER A 896 -27.99 12.39 11.67
N GLU A 897 -28.77 12.07 10.63
CA GLU A 897 -28.48 10.87 9.81
C GLU A 897 -27.19 11.02 8.98
N GLU A 898 -26.94 12.23 8.46
CA GLU A 898 -25.68 12.53 7.78
C GLU A 898 -24.49 12.51 8.76
N ALA A 899 -24.69 12.99 10.00
CA ALA A 899 -23.70 12.89 11.05
C ALA A 899 -23.31 11.43 11.36
N ILE A 900 -24.31 10.54 11.48
CA ILE A 900 -24.10 9.10 11.69
C ILE A 900 -23.29 8.47 10.56
N ASP A 901 -23.59 8.80 9.30
CA ASP A 901 -22.85 8.30 8.14
C ASP A 901 -21.39 8.78 8.11
N VAL A 902 -21.15 10.03 8.52
CA VAL A 902 -19.79 10.58 8.66
C VAL A 902 -19.02 9.86 9.77
N LEU A 903 -19.63 9.59 10.93
CA LEU A 903 -18.99 8.85 12.03
C LEU A 903 -18.65 7.41 11.62
N LYS A 904 -19.58 6.72 10.94
CA LYS A 904 -19.33 5.37 10.41
C LYS A 904 -18.21 5.37 9.38
N SER A 905 -18.13 6.40 8.54
CA SER A 905 -17.02 6.59 7.60
C SER A 905 -15.70 6.78 8.33
N GLY A 906 -15.68 7.61 9.38
CA GLY A 906 -14.53 7.81 10.27
C GLY A 906 -14.06 6.50 10.93
N LEU A 907 -14.99 5.71 11.49
CA LEU A 907 -14.69 4.38 12.04
C LEU A 907 -14.18 3.42 10.95
N GLY A 908 -14.77 3.45 9.76
CA GLY A 908 -14.35 2.65 8.61
C GLY A 908 -12.91 2.96 8.17
N ILE A 909 -12.47 4.23 8.26
CA ILE A 909 -11.08 4.63 8.00
C ILE A 909 -10.13 3.98 9.02
N LEU A 910 -10.53 3.93 10.30
CA LEU A 910 -9.76 3.30 11.37
C LEU A 910 -9.83 1.76 11.37
N GLN A 911 -10.80 1.14 10.68
CA GLN A 911 -10.98 -0.31 10.59
C GLN A 911 -10.19 -0.98 9.46
N ARG A 912 -9.73 -0.22 8.46
CA ARG A 912 -8.92 -0.77 7.37
C ARG A 912 -7.64 -1.35 7.97
N PRO A 913 -7.24 -2.59 7.60
CA PRO A 913 -6.00 -3.17 8.11
C PRO A 913 -4.88 -2.16 7.90
N PHE A 914 -4.06 -1.96 8.95
CA PHE A 914 -2.74 -1.39 8.73
C PHE A 914 -2.09 -2.30 7.68
N PRO A 915 -1.57 -1.77 6.56
CA PRO A 915 -0.58 -2.55 5.84
C PRO A 915 0.45 -3.02 6.88
N SER A 916 0.84 -4.30 6.84
CA SER A 916 1.83 -4.89 7.78
C SER A 916 3.02 -3.93 8.00
N PRO A 917 3.74 -3.96 9.14
CA PRO A 917 4.50 -2.84 9.72
C PRO A 917 5.53 -2.24 8.74
N VAL A 918 5.03 -1.41 7.83
CA VAL A 918 5.69 -0.80 6.68
C VAL A 918 4.67 0.24 6.20
N GLY A 919 4.81 1.50 6.60
CA GLY A 919 4.00 2.59 6.02
C GLY A 919 3.50 3.62 7.01
N ALA A 920 4.34 4.59 7.36
CA ALA A 920 3.92 5.97 7.66
C ALA A 920 5.14 6.89 7.80
N GLY A 921 5.42 7.69 6.77
CA GLY A 921 6.43 8.75 6.83
C GLY A 921 5.87 10.15 7.08
N ALA A 922 6.59 10.87 7.95
CA ALA A 922 6.62 12.31 8.30
C ALA A 922 5.37 13.18 8.23
N MET A 923 5.04 13.77 9.37
CA MET A 923 5.76 14.94 9.87
C MET A 923 5.81 14.89 11.40
N ARG A 924 6.77 15.63 11.99
CA ARG A 924 6.74 16.07 13.39
C ARG A 924 5.34 16.61 13.73
N TYR A 925 5.01 16.62 15.02
CA TYR A 925 3.68 16.91 15.60
C TYR A 925 2.77 15.69 15.66
N HIS A 926 2.88 15.02 16.82
CA HIS A 926 1.85 14.44 17.67
C HIS A 926 0.71 13.63 17.01
N TYR A 927 0.13 12.71 17.78
CA TYR A 927 -1.01 11.86 17.41
C TYR A 927 -0.73 10.60 16.58
N ARG A 928 -0.10 9.61 17.23
CA ARG A 928 -0.39 8.19 16.97
C ARG A 928 -1.39 7.70 18.03
N ASP A 929 -2.67 8.08 17.89
CA ASP A 929 -3.70 7.63 18.83
C ASP A 929 -4.95 6.99 18.17
N PRO A 930 -4.80 5.92 17.37
CA PRO A 930 -5.93 5.13 16.86
C PRO A 930 -6.92 4.68 17.94
N PRO A 931 -6.50 4.28 19.16
CA PRO A 931 -7.43 3.84 20.19
C PRO A 931 -8.36 4.96 20.67
N LYS A 932 -7.88 6.19 20.91
CA LYS A 932 -8.74 7.28 21.39
C LYS A 932 -9.60 7.92 20.33
N SER A 933 -9.08 8.19 19.12
CA SER A 933 -9.93 8.70 18.04
C SER A 933 -11.09 7.77 17.74
N ARG A 934 -10.81 6.46 17.79
CA ARG A 934 -11.86 5.46 17.69
C ARG A 934 -12.84 5.53 18.86
N ARG A 935 -12.36 5.69 20.11
CA ARG A 935 -13.23 5.85 21.29
C ARG A 935 -14.17 7.04 21.16
N ASP A 936 -13.65 8.20 20.76
CA ASP A 936 -14.46 9.42 20.63
C ASP A 936 -15.55 9.23 19.57
N LEU A 937 -15.18 8.66 18.42
CA LEU A 937 -16.13 8.29 17.37
C LEU A 937 -17.17 7.26 17.84
N GLU A 938 -16.75 6.23 18.58
CA GLU A 938 -17.61 5.18 19.14
C GLU A 938 -18.64 5.78 20.11
N LEU A 939 -18.19 6.60 21.07
CA LEU A 939 -19.03 7.22 22.07
C LEU A 939 -20.02 8.21 21.46
N THR A 940 -19.55 9.09 20.57
CA THR A 940 -20.42 10.06 19.89
C THR A 940 -21.44 9.35 19.01
N LEU A 941 -21.04 8.30 18.28
CA LEU A 941 -21.96 7.51 17.46
C LEU A 941 -23.00 6.79 18.32
N ALA A 942 -22.59 6.18 19.44
CA ALA A 942 -23.50 5.51 20.36
C ALA A 942 -24.55 6.48 20.92
N HIS A 943 -24.15 7.66 21.41
CA HIS A 943 -25.08 8.67 21.90
C HIS A 943 -26.05 9.17 20.83
N MET A 944 -25.58 9.40 19.59
CA MET A 944 -26.46 9.80 18.48
C MET A 944 -27.46 8.71 18.11
N LEU A 945 -27.04 7.44 18.11
CA LEU A 945 -27.93 6.29 17.86
C LEU A 945 -29.01 6.17 18.96
N VAL A 946 -28.63 6.36 20.23
CA VAL A 946 -29.61 6.36 21.34
C VAL A 946 -30.62 7.51 21.20
N LYS A 947 -30.19 8.73 20.85
CA LYS A 947 -31.10 9.86 20.59
C LYS A 947 -32.14 9.53 19.50
N GLN A 948 -31.78 8.69 18.54
CA GLN A 948 -32.67 8.20 17.46
C GLN A 948 -33.49 6.95 17.85
N GLY A 949 -33.42 6.48 19.09
CA GLY A 949 -34.12 5.28 19.57
C GLY A 949 -33.51 3.96 19.10
N ARG A 950 -32.25 3.96 18.62
CA ARG A 950 -31.54 2.80 18.07
C ARG A 950 -30.55 2.21 19.07
N PHE A 951 -31.05 1.79 20.24
CA PHE A 951 -30.20 1.32 21.34
C PHE A 951 -29.35 0.09 20.98
N ASP A 952 -29.95 -0.93 20.34
CA ASP A 952 -29.24 -2.15 19.93
C ASP A 952 -28.09 -1.87 18.95
N ASP A 953 -28.22 -0.83 18.11
CA ASP A 953 -27.14 -0.42 17.21
C ASP A 953 -26.02 0.30 17.99
N ALA A 954 -26.35 1.03 19.06
CA ALA A 954 -25.37 1.68 19.93
C ALA A 954 -24.54 0.67 20.74
N GLU A 955 -25.17 -0.39 21.25
CA GLU A 955 -24.47 -1.49 21.93
C GLU A 955 -23.47 -2.19 21.00
N ARG A 956 -23.89 -2.48 19.76
CA ARG A 956 -22.99 -3.08 18.75
C ARG A 956 -21.75 -2.24 18.46
N VAL A 957 -21.83 -0.91 18.54
CA VAL A 957 -20.65 -0.03 18.34
C VAL A 957 -19.57 -0.31 19.39
N PHE A 958 -19.96 -0.47 20.66
CA PHE A 958 -19.02 -0.81 21.74
C PHE A 958 -18.51 -2.25 21.62
N GLU A 959 -19.38 -3.22 21.34
CA GLU A 959 -19.00 -4.62 21.13
C GLU A 959 -17.99 -4.76 19.99
N ASP A 960 -18.24 -4.11 18.85
CA ASP A 960 -17.33 -4.08 17.70
C ASP A 960 -16.00 -3.40 18.07
N GLY A 961 -16.04 -2.35 18.88
CA GLY A 961 -14.85 -1.67 19.40
C GLY A 961 -14.00 -2.57 20.30
N ILE A 962 -14.62 -3.30 21.23
CA ILE A 962 -13.97 -4.27 22.11
C ILE A 962 -13.41 -5.43 21.27
N ALA A 963 -14.19 -5.99 20.36
CA ALA A 963 -13.77 -7.07 19.46
C ALA A 963 -12.60 -6.64 18.56
N PHE A 964 -12.62 -5.40 18.06
CA PHE A 964 -11.51 -4.83 17.30
C PHE A 964 -10.23 -4.80 18.14
N ARG A 965 -10.27 -4.26 19.36
CA ARG A 965 -9.10 -4.22 20.26
C ARG A 965 -8.62 -5.61 20.67
N LYS A 966 -9.54 -6.58 20.84
CA LYS A 966 -9.21 -7.99 21.10
C LYS A 966 -8.56 -8.68 19.89
N LYS A 967 -8.84 -8.31 18.63
CA LYS A 967 -8.20 -8.92 17.44
C LYS A 967 -6.71 -8.60 17.28
N PHE A 968 -6.23 -7.47 17.81
CA PHE A 968 -4.80 -7.10 17.74
C PHE A 968 -3.94 -7.72 18.85
N THR A 969 -4.45 -8.74 19.57
CA THR A 969 -3.84 -9.32 20.79
C THR A 969 -2.81 -10.43 20.55
N GLU A 970 -2.45 -10.77 19.31
CA GLU A 970 -1.51 -11.87 19.03
C GLU A 970 -0.04 -11.62 19.45
N VAL A 971 0.30 -10.45 20.02
CA VAL A 971 1.64 -10.14 20.58
C VAL A 971 1.49 -9.53 21.98
N GLU A 972 2.16 -10.14 22.97
CA GLU A 972 2.14 -9.81 24.41
C GLU A 972 2.67 -8.40 24.72
N PHE A 973 1.79 -7.41 24.84
CA PHE A 973 2.14 -6.10 25.42
C PHE A 973 1.09 -5.66 26.46
N PRO A 974 1.48 -5.25 27.68
CA PRO A 974 0.56 -4.78 28.74
C PRO A 974 -0.37 -3.65 28.31
N ALA A 975 0.10 -2.75 27.44
CA ALA A 975 -0.67 -1.64 26.89
C ALA A 975 -1.97 -2.08 26.19
N LYS A 976 -1.97 -3.22 25.47
CA LYS A 976 -3.14 -3.67 24.71
C LYS A 976 -4.27 -4.15 25.62
N LYS A 977 -3.92 -4.84 26.71
CA LYS A 977 -4.85 -5.27 27.75
C LYS A 977 -5.50 -4.09 28.45
N LEU A 978 -4.71 -3.06 28.74
CA LEU A 978 -5.22 -1.79 29.27
C LEU A 978 -6.26 -1.17 28.33
N GLN A 979 -5.98 -1.11 27.02
CA GLN A 979 -6.91 -0.54 26.04
C GLN A 979 -8.24 -1.32 25.92
N VAL A 980 -8.23 -2.65 26.08
CA VAL A 980 -9.45 -3.46 26.16
C VAL A 980 -10.20 -3.18 27.44
N ALA A 981 -9.52 -3.17 28.59
CA ALA A 981 -10.13 -2.91 29.88
C ALA A 981 -10.79 -1.52 29.96
N LEU A 982 -10.15 -0.50 29.37
CA LEU A 982 -10.72 0.84 29.25
C LEU A 982 -11.96 0.87 28.35
N ALA A 983 -11.99 0.09 27.26
CA ALA A 983 -13.17 0.00 26.40
C ALA A 983 -14.35 -0.71 27.11
N GLU A 984 -14.07 -1.77 27.85
CA GLU A 984 -15.06 -2.48 28.69
C GLU A 984 -15.61 -1.55 29.79
N LEU A 985 -14.74 -0.77 30.45
CA LEU A 985 -15.14 0.24 31.44
C LEU A 985 -16.11 1.27 30.84
N ARG A 986 -15.78 1.80 29.66
CA ARG A 986 -16.63 2.78 28.96
C ARG A 986 -17.98 2.19 28.56
N TYR A 987 -18.00 0.95 28.07
CA TYR A 987 -19.26 0.31 27.69
C TYR A 987 -20.15 0.10 28.91
N GLY A 988 -19.57 -0.34 30.03
CA GLY A 988 -20.26 -0.43 31.31
C GLY A 988 -20.78 0.93 31.80
N GLU A 989 -19.97 1.99 31.73
CA GLU A 989 -20.39 3.37 32.06
C GLU A 989 -21.58 3.82 31.20
N PHE A 990 -21.52 3.59 29.89
CA PHE A 990 -22.63 3.88 28.96
C PHE A 990 -23.91 3.12 29.33
N GLN A 991 -23.81 1.84 29.71
CA GLN A 991 -24.97 1.05 30.15
C GLN A 991 -25.56 1.57 31.48
N VAL A 992 -24.71 2.00 32.41
CA VAL A 992 -25.13 2.65 33.68
C VAL A 992 -25.89 3.94 33.38
N GLU A 993 -25.37 4.82 32.52
CA GLU A 993 -26.00 6.08 32.14
C GLU A 993 -27.41 5.90 31.55
N HIS A 994 -27.66 4.75 30.92
CA HIS A 994 -28.94 4.43 30.27
C HIS A 994 -29.79 3.42 31.08
N GLY A 995 -29.44 3.16 32.35
CA GLY A 995 -30.25 2.36 33.27
C GLY A 995 -30.21 0.84 33.08
N ARG A 996 -29.20 0.32 32.37
CA ARG A 996 -28.99 -1.12 32.10
C ARG A 996 -27.99 -1.72 33.11
N PHE A 997 -28.30 -1.61 34.40
CA PHE A 997 -27.37 -1.96 35.48
C PHE A 997 -26.96 -3.45 35.53
N ILE A 998 -27.86 -4.37 35.14
CA ILE A 998 -27.56 -5.81 35.12
C ILE A 998 -26.53 -6.15 34.03
N ASP A 999 -26.67 -5.56 32.84
CA ASP A 999 -25.75 -5.79 31.73
C ASP A 999 -24.40 -5.11 32.00
N ALA A 1000 -24.41 -3.95 32.65
CA ALA A 1000 -23.19 -3.23 33.05
C ALA A 1000 -22.31 -3.99 34.06
N GLU A 1001 -22.90 -4.85 34.90
CA GLU A 1001 -22.18 -5.58 35.95
C GLU A 1001 -21.00 -6.41 35.39
N GLU A 1002 -21.23 -7.13 34.29
CA GLU A 1002 -20.24 -8.02 33.68
C GLU A 1002 -19.05 -7.24 33.11
N HIS A 1003 -19.33 -6.21 32.30
CA HIS A 1003 -18.31 -5.38 31.67
C HIS A 1003 -17.47 -4.61 32.70
N LEU A 1004 -18.11 -4.03 33.73
CA LEU A 1004 -17.40 -3.27 34.76
C LEU A 1004 -16.51 -4.15 35.64
N ARG A 1005 -16.95 -5.38 35.97
CA ARG A 1005 -16.12 -6.34 36.71
C ARG A 1005 -14.91 -6.77 35.88
N GLN A 1006 -15.13 -7.14 34.62
CA GLN A 1006 -14.06 -7.55 33.73
C GLN A 1006 -13.03 -6.41 33.53
N ALA A 1007 -13.51 -5.18 33.39
CA ALA A 1007 -12.66 -3.99 33.31
C ALA A 1007 -11.83 -3.80 34.58
N TYR A 1008 -12.47 -3.88 35.76
CA TYR A 1008 -11.78 -3.70 37.04
C TYR A 1008 -10.66 -4.74 37.27
N ASP A 1009 -10.94 -6.03 37.03
CA ASP A 1009 -9.97 -7.10 37.25
C ASP A 1009 -8.73 -6.95 36.34
N GLU A 1010 -8.93 -6.60 35.07
CA GLU A 1010 -7.82 -6.37 34.14
C GLU A 1010 -7.07 -5.07 34.47
N LEU A 1011 -7.77 -3.99 34.87
CA LEU A 1011 -7.12 -2.75 35.30
C LEU A 1011 -6.25 -2.96 36.56
N CYS A 1012 -6.72 -3.74 37.53
CA CYS A 1012 -5.95 -4.00 38.76
C CYS A 1012 -4.70 -4.84 38.52
N SER A 1013 -4.70 -5.71 37.51
CA SER A 1013 -3.56 -6.57 37.17
C SER A 1013 -2.58 -5.93 36.18
N ASN A 1014 -2.89 -4.74 35.66
CA ASN A 1014 -2.09 -4.07 34.65
C ASN A 1014 -1.21 -2.96 35.26
N PRO A 1015 0.13 -3.05 35.13
CA PRO A 1015 1.05 -2.06 35.72
C PRO A 1015 0.93 -0.67 35.08
N GLU A 1016 0.38 -0.57 33.86
CA GLU A 1016 0.19 0.69 33.16
C GLU A 1016 -1.14 1.37 33.53
N ALA A 1017 -2.04 0.70 34.27
CA ALA A 1017 -3.31 1.31 34.68
C ALA A 1017 -3.08 2.43 35.70
N ALA A 1018 -3.71 3.58 35.48
CA ALA A 1018 -3.67 4.67 36.45
C ALA A 1018 -4.61 4.37 37.64
N LYS A 1019 -4.13 4.63 38.85
CA LYS A 1019 -4.90 4.41 40.09
C LYS A 1019 -6.27 5.11 40.09
N PRO A 1020 -6.42 6.38 39.65
CA PRO A 1020 -7.73 7.03 39.55
C PRO A 1020 -8.72 6.30 38.64
N THR A 1021 -8.23 5.66 37.58
CA THR A 1021 -9.04 4.89 36.63
C THR A 1021 -9.55 3.59 37.25
N VAL A 1022 -8.70 2.88 38.00
CA VAL A 1022 -9.10 1.69 38.78
C VAL A 1022 -10.19 2.05 39.79
N GLN A 1023 -10.01 3.16 40.51
CA GLN A 1023 -11.01 3.66 41.45
C GLN A 1023 -12.32 4.05 40.75
N ARG A 1024 -12.25 4.60 39.52
CA ARG A 1024 -13.44 4.93 38.71
C ARG A 1024 -14.26 3.68 38.41
N ALA A 1025 -13.63 2.59 37.99
CA ALA A 1025 -14.30 1.31 37.76
C ALA A 1025 -14.98 0.77 39.03
N ALA A 1026 -14.28 0.81 40.18
CA ALA A 1026 -14.86 0.40 41.47
C ALA A 1026 -16.06 1.27 41.88
N ARG A 1027 -16.00 2.59 41.67
CA ARG A 1027 -17.14 3.50 41.93
C ARG A 1027 -18.36 3.16 41.06
N GLN A 1028 -18.17 2.83 39.79
CA GLN A 1028 -19.28 2.42 38.92
C GLN A 1028 -19.91 1.10 39.38
N LEU A 1029 -19.11 0.14 39.87
CA LEU A 1029 -19.63 -1.09 40.48
C LEU A 1029 -20.45 -0.82 41.75
N VAL A 1030 -20.03 0.13 42.59
CA VAL A 1030 -20.84 0.57 43.73
C VAL A 1030 -22.20 1.08 43.26
N THR A 1031 -22.23 1.97 42.25
CA THR A 1031 -23.48 2.49 41.67
C THR A 1031 -24.38 1.37 41.14
N VAL A 1032 -23.83 0.44 40.36
CA VAL A 1032 -24.59 -0.70 39.82
C VAL A 1032 -25.20 -1.54 40.94
N TYR A 1033 -24.42 -1.89 41.97
CA TYR A 1033 -24.91 -2.73 43.07
C TYR A 1033 -25.93 -2.06 43.98
N ASP A 1034 -25.86 -0.74 44.12
CA ASP A 1034 -26.85 0.04 44.85
C ASP A 1034 -28.19 0.02 44.11
N GLU A 1035 -28.18 0.26 42.78
CA GLU A 1035 -29.38 0.28 41.94
C GLU A 1035 -30.07 -1.08 41.76
N ILE A 1036 -29.31 -2.19 41.76
CA ILE A 1036 -29.89 -3.56 41.71
C ILE A 1036 -30.18 -4.17 43.10
N ASP A 1037 -30.14 -3.37 44.17
CA ASP A 1037 -30.45 -3.75 45.56
C ASP A 1037 -29.60 -4.92 46.10
N ARG A 1038 -28.27 -4.84 45.93
CA ARG A 1038 -27.29 -5.80 46.48
C ARG A 1038 -26.40 -5.17 47.56
N PRO A 1039 -26.93 -4.91 48.77
CA PRO A 1039 -26.24 -4.14 49.81
C PRO A 1039 -24.93 -4.79 50.31
N THR A 1040 -24.80 -6.11 50.23
CA THR A 1040 -23.57 -6.83 50.59
C THR A 1040 -22.42 -6.54 49.62
N GLU A 1041 -22.71 -6.43 48.33
CA GLU A 1041 -21.71 -6.10 47.32
C GLU A 1041 -21.34 -4.61 47.40
N VAL A 1042 -22.33 -3.72 47.66
CA VAL A 1042 -22.06 -2.29 47.93
C VAL A 1042 -21.07 -2.11 49.07
N ALA A 1043 -21.27 -2.81 50.21
CA ALA A 1043 -20.36 -2.73 51.35
C ALA A 1043 -18.94 -3.21 50.99
N ARG A 1044 -18.84 -4.33 50.26
CA ARG A 1044 -17.57 -4.89 49.79
C ARG A 1044 -16.81 -3.92 48.88
N TRP A 1045 -17.49 -3.30 47.92
CA TRP A 1045 -16.82 -2.39 46.98
C TRP A 1045 -16.48 -1.03 47.61
N ARG A 1046 -17.22 -0.58 48.63
CA ARG A 1046 -16.81 0.57 49.45
C ARG A 1046 -15.55 0.28 50.27
N GLU A 1047 -15.45 -0.90 50.87
CA GLU A 1047 -14.23 -1.34 51.57
C GLU A 1047 -13.02 -1.40 50.63
N VAL A 1048 -13.20 -1.90 49.40
CA VAL A 1048 -12.15 -1.88 48.36
C VAL A 1048 -11.71 -0.45 48.05
N LEU A 1049 -12.64 0.50 47.91
CA LEU A 1049 -12.32 1.92 47.69
C LEU A 1049 -11.59 2.54 48.89
N GLU A 1050 -11.97 2.19 50.12
CA GLU A 1050 -11.29 2.63 51.34
C GLU A 1050 -9.85 2.12 51.40
N GLN A 1051 -9.61 0.82 51.16
CA GLN A 1051 -8.27 0.23 51.11
C GLN A 1051 -7.39 0.87 50.02
N MET A 1052 -7.97 1.21 48.86
CA MET A 1052 -7.27 1.92 47.80
C MET A 1052 -6.88 3.35 48.20
N ASN A 1053 -7.67 4.02 49.03
CA ASN A 1053 -7.36 5.35 49.54
C ASN A 1053 -6.37 5.31 50.71
N GLU A 1054 -6.42 4.29 51.57
CA GLU A 1054 -5.47 4.12 52.69
C GLU A 1054 -4.04 3.82 52.21
N SER A 1055 -3.87 3.13 51.08
CA SER A 1055 -2.56 2.90 50.45
C SER A 1055 -1.87 4.18 49.90
N VAL A 1056 -2.48 5.36 50.03
CA VAL A 1056 -1.90 6.66 49.62
C VAL A 1056 -0.95 7.23 50.69
N ASP A 1057 -1.11 6.87 51.96
CA ASP A 1057 -0.44 7.56 53.07
C ASP A 1057 0.92 6.98 53.50
N GLU A 1058 1.37 5.85 52.93
CA GLU A 1058 2.63 5.21 53.37
C GLU A 1058 3.85 5.51 52.47
N ASN A 1059 3.69 6.11 51.28
CA ASN A 1059 4.80 6.39 50.35
C ASN A 1059 4.87 7.83 49.81
N ALA A 1060 4.05 8.76 50.33
CA ALA A 1060 4.26 10.18 50.05
C ALA A 1060 5.41 10.69 50.94
N GLU A 1061 6.63 10.71 50.41
CA GLU A 1061 7.59 11.73 50.87
C GLU A 1061 6.93 13.10 50.64
N PRO A 1062 6.95 14.01 51.63
CA PRO A 1062 6.33 15.31 51.47
C PRO A 1062 7.03 16.06 50.35
N ASP A 1063 6.30 16.32 49.26
CA ASP A 1063 6.70 17.29 48.25
C ASP A 1063 6.67 18.66 48.94
N GLU A 1064 7.85 19.17 49.33
CA GLU A 1064 7.99 20.41 50.13
C GLU A 1064 7.48 21.67 49.40
N ASP A 1065 7.07 21.58 48.13
CA ASP A 1065 6.69 22.73 47.31
C ASP A 1065 5.28 22.67 46.68
N ALA A 1066 4.37 21.83 47.18
CA ALA A 1066 2.95 21.97 46.81
C ALA A 1066 2.34 23.20 47.54
N PRO A 1067 1.95 24.29 46.84
CA PRO A 1067 1.31 25.41 47.52
C PRO A 1067 -0.02 24.96 48.10
N SER A 1068 -0.13 25.12 49.42
CA SER A 1068 -1.31 24.84 50.21
C SER A 1068 -2.55 25.49 49.63
N ASP A 1069 -3.59 24.68 49.48
CA ASP A 1069 -4.96 25.06 49.22
C ASP A 1069 -5.37 26.23 50.14
N SER A 1070 -5.52 27.42 49.56
CA SER A 1070 -6.25 28.51 50.19
C SER A 1070 -7.43 28.88 49.31
N SER A 1071 -8.61 28.45 49.78
CA SER A 1071 -9.89 29.04 49.44
C SER A 1071 -9.78 30.57 49.40
N GLU A 1072 -9.97 31.17 48.23
CA GLU A 1072 -10.55 32.51 47.99
C GLU A 1072 -10.23 32.96 46.55
N ALA A 1073 -11.20 32.88 45.65
CA ALA A 1073 -11.59 33.99 44.77
C ALA A 1073 -12.87 33.65 43.99
N ALA A 1074 -13.76 34.63 43.98
CA ALA A 1074 -15.11 34.62 43.44
C ALA A 1074 -15.16 35.09 41.97
#